data_AF-A0A6B9I9D0-F1
#
_entry.id   AF-A0A6B9I9D0-F1
#
_cell.length_a   1.000
_cell.length_b   1.000
_cell.length_c   1.000
_cell.angle_alpha   90.00
_cell.angle_beta   90.00
_cell.angle_gamma   90.00
#
_symmetry.space_group_name_H-M   'P 1'
#
loop_
_entity.id
_entity.type
_entity.pdbx_description
1 polymer ?
#
loop_
_entity_poly.entity_id
_entity_poly.type
_entity_poly.pdbx_seq_one_letter_code
_entity_poly.pdbx_strand_id
1 'polypeptide(L)'
;CSALRYYQQLRDGLPELEDLGQFIRSLPTSTLLGLGALTAVLAYWITTRPRSIVPPCDLRHQSQEVQSSSGDDHNKNISVPSCKALESHCRLTFGLNNRIVPDENIFTEPTITRSSSRVQANANINANTDANNLSVPHLFQMEDGARRSMMGSRSELLSYYHEDAKTMYEVFQRGLHITGDGPFLGSRLPNQPYTWLSYKEVSSRAELLGSGLLSQGCQPNTDQFIGVFAQNRPEWIISELACYTYSMVVVPLYDTLGPDAIRYIIKTAEISTVICDKPEKATVLLENVQRRETPGLKMIILMDAFDAQLVEEGQKCGVHIQALKDVEALGRDHHRKPVPPAPDDLSIVCFTSGTTGDPKGVMLTHGNVVADFAGFLKVTDKVIFPNQDDVLISFLPLAHMFERLIESVVICHGGRIGFFQGDIRLLPDDMKALRPTIFPVVPRLLNRMYDKIFSQANNSVKRWLLNFAAKRKGAEVSRGVIRSDSIWDKIFFHKIQASLGGRLRMIITGAAPASPSVLGFLRAALGCQVYEAYGQTECTAGCTFTTPGDWTSGHVGAPLPCNLIKLVDVAEKNYFAAKGEGEVCVKGPNVFKGYLKDPVRTAETLDADGWLHTGDIGKWLPNGTLKIIDRKKHIFKLAQGEYISPEKIENIYIRSEPVCQLYVHGDSLQSCLVGIIVPDPEVFPSWAQKKGFEGCFDELCENKDLKKAILDDMVRLGKASGLHSFEQVRLKTDIL
;
A
#
# COMPACT_ATOMS: atom_id res chain seq x y z
N CYS A 1 -33.80 -36.52 26.02
CA CYS A 1 -35.21 -36.44 26.45
C CYS A 1 -35.54 -35.21 27.31
N SER A 2 -34.77 -34.88 28.36
CA SER A 2 -35.05 -33.71 29.24
C SER A 2 -35.24 -32.39 28.49
N ALA A 3 -34.32 -32.02 27.58
CA ALA A 3 -34.43 -30.80 26.77
C ALA A 3 -35.69 -30.77 25.86
N LEU A 4 -36.19 -31.94 25.44
CA LEU A 4 -37.41 -32.07 24.63
C LEU A 4 -38.66 -31.78 25.47
N ARG A 5 -38.72 -32.25 26.73
CA ARG A 5 -39.80 -31.89 27.66
C ARG A 5 -39.81 -30.39 27.98
N TYR A 6 -38.64 -29.76 28.11
CA TYR A 6 -38.53 -28.32 28.32
C TYR A 6 -39.02 -27.52 27.10
N TYR A 7 -38.71 -27.99 25.88
CA TYR A 7 -39.24 -27.42 24.64
C TYR A 7 -40.75 -27.63 24.47
N GLN A 8 -41.30 -28.73 24.99
CA GLN A 8 -42.76 -28.94 25.03
C GLN A 8 -43.42 -27.99 26.04
N GLN A 9 -42.92 -27.89 27.28
CA GLN A 9 -43.45 -26.93 28.26
C GLN A 9 -43.37 -25.46 27.80
N LEU A 10 -42.36 -25.08 27.01
CA LEU A 10 -42.28 -23.75 26.37
C LEU A 10 -43.22 -23.57 25.17
N ARG A 11 -43.65 -24.65 24.52
CA ARG A 11 -44.64 -24.64 23.44
C ARG A 11 -46.06 -24.59 23.99
N ASP A 12 -46.32 -25.38 25.02
CA ASP A 12 -47.64 -25.51 25.68
C ASP A 12 -47.95 -24.30 26.58
N GLY A 13 -46.96 -23.42 26.82
CA GLY A 13 -47.09 -22.13 27.52
C GLY A 13 -47.17 -20.90 26.61
N LEU A 14 -47.22 -21.07 25.28
CA LEU A 14 -47.52 -20.00 24.33
C LEU A 14 -49.02 -19.98 24.04
N PRO A 15 -49.72 -18.84 24.15
CA PRO A 15 -51.13 -18.74 23.80
C PRO A 15 -51.34 -19.07 22.32
N GLU A 16 -52.50 -19.65 21.98
CA GLU A 16 -52.83 -19.93 20.59
C GLU A 16 -52.96 -18.62 19.78
N LEU A 17 -52.85 -18.71 18.45
CA LEU A 17 -52.92 -17.52 17.58
C LEU A 17 -54.27 -16.79 17.70
N GLU A 18 -55.34 -17.50 18.09
CA GLU A 18 -56.63 -16.89 18.39
C GLU A 18 -56.64 -16.14 19.73
N ASP A 19 -56.06 -16.70 20.79
CA ASP A 19 -55.89 -16.04 22.09
C ASP A 19 -55.05 -14.76 21.97
N LEU A 20 -53.96 -14.80 21.19
CA LEU A 20 -53.16 -13.61 20.91
C LEU A 20 -53.99 -12.53 20.18
N GLY A 21 -54.88 -12.95 19.26
CA GLY A 21 -55.84 -12.09 18.59
C GLY A 21 -56.89 -11.49 19.53
N GLN A 22 -57.42 -12.27 20.48
CA GLN A 22 -58.35 -11.78 21.50
C GLN A 22 -57.66 -10.81 22.48
N PHE A 23 -56.45 -11.16 22.96
CA PHE A 23 -55.65 -10.31 23.83
C PHE A 23 -55.39 -8.95 23.20
N ILE A 24 -54.91 -8.91 21.94
CA ILE A 24 -54.67 -7.67 21.20
C ILE A 24 -55.98 -6.86 21.04
N ARG A 25 -57.13 -7.51 20.80
CA ARG A 25 -58.44 -6.83 20.74
C ARG A 25 -58.94 -6.31 22.10
N SER A 26 -58.46 -6.86 23.22
CA SER A 26 -58.82 -6.40 24.57
C SER A 26 -58.02 -5.19 25.06
N LEU A 27 -56.92 -4.84 24.37
CA LEU A 27 -56.08 -3.71 24.75
C LEU A 27 -56.75 -2.36 24.44
N PRO A 28 -56.65 -1.37 25.34
CA PRO A 28 -57.10 -0.01 25.04
C PRO A 28 -56.41 0.59 23.81
N THR A 29 -57.11 1.45 23.07
CA THR A 29 -56.60 2.10 21.85
C THR A 29 -55.28 2.84 22.08
N SER A 30 -55.09 3.43 23.26
CA SER A 30 -53.83 4.08 23.68
C SER A 30 -52.67 3.08 23.80
N THR A 31 -52.93 1.86 24.28
CA THR A 31 -51.94 0.78 24.37
C THR A 31 -51.59 0.22 22.99
N LEU A 32 -52.59 0.08 22.10
CA LEU A 32 -52.37 -0.33 20.70
C LEU A 32 -51.56 0.72 19.92
N LEU A 33 -51.87 2.01 20.09
CA LEU A 33 -51.07 3.11 19.54
C LEU A 33 -49.64 3.12 20.12
N GLY A 34 -49.49 2.86 21.42
CA GLY A 34 -48.17 2.72 22.07
C GLY A 34 -47.35 1.56 21.52
N LEU A 35 -47.96 0.39 21.31
CA LEU A 35 -47.34 -0.77 20.67
C LEU A 35 -46.97 -0.50 19.20
N GLY A 36 -47.84 0.18 18.45
CA GLY A 36 -47.57 0.60 17.08
C GLY A 36 -46.39 1.58 17.00
N ALA A 37 -46.37 2.60 17.87
CA ALA A 37 -45.28 3.56 17.96
C ALA A 37 -43.96 2.90 18.39
N LEU A 38 -43.98 2.01 19.39
CA LEU A 38 -42.80 1.25 19.80
C LEU A 38 -42.29 0.35 18.66
N THR A 39 -43.18 -0.32 17.94
CA THR A 39 -42.82 -1.17 16.79
C THR A 39 -42.23 -0.34 15.66
N ALA A 40 -42.79 0.83 15.36
CA ALA A 40 -42.25 1.75 14.35
C ALA A 40 -40.86 2.28 14.75
N VAL A 41 -40.66 2.66 16.02
CA VAL A 41 -39.35 3.08 16.56
C VAL A 41 -38.34 1.94 16.55
N LEU A 42 -38.75 0.72 16.90
CA LEU A 42 -37.87 -0.46 16.88
C LEU A 42 -37.51 -0.86 15.45
N ALA A 43 -38.46 -0.83 14.52
CA ALA A 43 -38.22 -1.09 13.10
C ALA A 43 -37.29 -0.03 12.49
N TYR A 44 -37.54 1.26 12.75
CA TYR A 44 -36.66 2.37 12.36
C TYR A 44 -35.26 2.20 12.96
N TRP A 45 -35.13 1.79 14.21
CA TRP A 45 -33.83 1.51 14.83
C TRP A 45 -33.15 0.29 14.20
N ILE A 46 -33.88 -0.78 13.88
CA ILE A 46 -33.31 -1.97 13.22
C ILE A 46 -32.82 -1.66 11.79
N THR A 47 -33.52 -0.79 11.05
CA THR A 47 -33.12 -0.40 9.69
C THR A 47 -32.02 0.66 9.66
N THR A 48 -32.04 1.64 10.58
CA THR A 48 -31.09 2.77 10.61
C THR A 48 -29.90 2.62 11.55
N ARG A 49 -29.88 1.61 12.44
CA ARG A 49 -28.71 1.37 13.32
C ARG A 49 -27.44 1.14 12.48
N PRO A 50 -26.29 1.69 12.90
CA PRO A 50 -25.02 1.38 12.27
C PRO A 50 -24.76 -0.13 12.25
N ARG A 51 -24.37 -0.64 11.08
CA ARG A 51 -24.01 -2.05 10.92
C ARG A 51 -22.51 -2.23 11.20
N SER A 52 -22.14 -3.38 11.75
CA SER A 52 -20.74 -3.81 11.75
C SER A 52 -20.32 -4.08 10.31
N ILE A 53 -19.08 -3.72 9.99
CA ILE A 53 -18.34 -4.31 8.88
C ILE A 53 -18.30 -5.83 9.08
N VAL A 54 -18.47 -6.58 8.00
CA VAL A 54 -18.15 -8.02 7.95
C VAL A 54 -16.73 -8.13 7.40
N PRO A 55 -15.74 -8.59 8.18
CA PRO A 55 -14.37 -8.76 7.69
C PRO A 55 -14.30 -9.75 6.52
N PRO A 56 -13.38 -9.56 5.56
CA PRO A 56 -13.29 -10.40 4.37
C PRO A 56 -12.76 -11.83 4.65
N CYS A 57 -12.13 -12.04 5.81
CA CYS A 57 -11.63 -13.31 6.38
C CYS A 57 -11.75 -13.30 7.92
N ASP A 58 -11.39 -14.39 8.62
CA ASP A 58 -11.38 -14.42 10.09
C ASP A 58 -10.20 -13.58 10.64
N LEU A 59 -10.49 -12.53 11.39
CA LEU A 59 -9.46 -11.64 11.95
C LEU A 59 -8.51 -12.32 12.95
N ARG A 60 -8.82 -13.54 13.40
CA ARG A 60 -7.96 -14.38 14.24
C ARG A 60 -7.03 -15.31 13.44
N HIS A 61 -7.19 -15.36 12.13
CA HIS A 61 -6.35 -16.15 11.22
C HIS A 61 -6.40 -15.50 9.83
N GLN A 62 -5.59 -14.44 9.64
CA GLN A 62 -5.60 -13.59 8.45
C GLN A 62 -4.59 -14.05 7.37
N SER A 63 -3.61 -14.87 7.76
CA SER A 63 -2.67 -15.54 6.86
C SER A 63 -2.41 -16.98 7.31
N GLN A 64 -2.23 -17.87 6.33
CA GLN A 64 -1.87 -19.27 6.54
C GLN A 64 -0.48 -19.56 5.97
N GLU A 65 0.21 -20.57 6.51
CA GLU A 65 1.40 -21.14 5.87
C GLU A 65 1.03 -21.84 4.55
N VAL A 66 1.98 -21.86 3.62
CA VAL A 66 1.94 -22.64 2.39
C VAL A 66 2.52 -24.02 2.69
N GLN A 67 1.72 -25.07 2.53
CA GLN A 67 2.21 -26.44 2.70
C GLN A 67 3.12 -26.82 1.53
N SER A 68 4.30 -27.36 1.83
CA SER A 68 5.19 -27.94 0.83
C SER A 68 4.54 -29.20 0.24
N SER A 69 4.47 -29.30 -1.08
CA SER A 69 3.95 -30.46 -1.79
C SER A 69 4.99 -31.59 -1.84
N SER A 70 5.26 -32.22 -0.68
CA SER A 70 5.93 -33.51 -0.64
C SER A 70 5.10 -34.53 -1.43
N GLY A 71 5.67 -35.09 -2.49
CA GLY A 71 4.94 -35.94 -3.42
C GLY A 71 4.68 -37.35 -2.87
N ASP A 72 3.54 -37.54 -2.20
CA ASP A 72 2.69 -38.74 -2.36
C ASP A 72 1.36 -38.58 -1.60
N ASP A 73 0.24 -38.47 -2.31
CA ASP A 73 -1.07 -38.84 -1.74
C ASP A 73 -2.10 -39.24 -2.82
N HIS A 74 -1.70 -40.17 -3.69
CA HIS A 74 -2.59 -40.72 -4.71
C HIS A 74 -3.51 -41.85 -4.19
N ASN A 75 -3.89 -41.84 -2.89
CA ASN A 75 -5.02 -42.65 -2.42
C ASN A 75 -5.62 -42.29 -1.05
N LYS A 76 -6.72 -41.49 -1.04
CA LYS A 76 -7.88 -41.65 -0.12
C LYS A 76 -9.08 -40.74 -0.44
N ASN A 77 -9.77 -41.03 -1.55
CA ASN A 77 -11.16 -40.58 -1.72
C ASN A 77 -12.11 -41.48 -0.91
N ILE A 78 -12.36 -41.14 0.36
CA ILE A 78 -13.55 -41.61 1.09
C ILE A 78 -14.22 -40.42 1.78
N SER A 79 -15.45 -40.12 1.35
CA SER A 79 -16.32 -39.11 1.93
C SER A 79 -16.86 -39.56 3.29
N VAL A 80 -16.98 -38.63 4.24
CA VAL A 80 -17.73 -38.83 5.49
C VAL A 80 -18.87 -37.80 5.55
N PRO A 81 -20.15 -38.23 5.45
CA PRO A 81 -21.31 -37.33 5.48
C PRO A 81 -21.70 -36.92 6.92
N SER A 82 -22.79 -36.18 7.04
CA SER A 82 -23.22 -35.52 8.28
C SER A 82 -23.57 -36.48 9.43
N CYS A 83 -23.25 -36.05 10.65
CA CYS A 83 -23.46 -36.83 11.87
C CYS A 83 -24.95 -36.94 12.26
N LYS A 84 -25.45 -38.17 12.40
CA LYS A 84 -26.66 -38.50 13.18
C LYS A 84 -26.54 -39.86 13.87
N ALA A 85 -26.68 -39.82 15.19
CA ALA A 85 -27.11 -40.85 16.16
C ALA A 85 -26.77 -42.35 15.92
N LEU A 86 -26.24 -42.98 16.98
CA LEU A 86 -26.26 -44.44 17.13
C LEU A 86 -27.70 -44.95 17.28
N GLU A 87 -27.96 -46.14 16.76
CA GLU A 87 -28.75 -47.12 17.50
C GLU A 87 -28.19 -48.53 17.23
N SER A 88 -28.44 -49.48 18.12
CA SER A 88 -27.75 -50.78 18.16
C SER A 88 -28.73 -51.92 18.29
N HIS A 89 -28.49 -53.07 17.62
CA HIS A 89 -28.73 -54.41 18.17
C HIS A 89 -28.25 -55.58 17.27
N CYS A 90 -28.15 -56.74 17.90
CA CYS A 90 -28.18 -58.12 17.37
C CYS A 90 -27.01 -58.65 16.50
N ARG A 91 -26.48 -59.78 16.98
CA ARG A 91 -25.67 -60.77 16.23
C ARG A 91 -26.57 -61.66 15.39
N LEU A 92 -26.04 -62.31 14.34
CA LEU A 92 -26.22 -63.75 14.09
C LEU A 92 -25.21 -64.27 13.05
N THR A 93 -25.15 -65.60 12.87
CA THR A 93 -24.04 -66.34 12.21
C THR A 93 -24.53 -67.18 11.01
N PHE A 94 -23.65 -68.05 10.46
CA PHE A 94 -23.82 -68.94 9.28
C PHE A 94 -23.66 -68.26 7.89
N GLY A 95 -23.10 -68.90 6.85
CA GLY A 95 -22.33 -70.16 6.80
C GLY A 95 -22.26 -70.84 5.40
N LEU A 96 -21.23 -71.69 5.19
CA LEU A 96 -21.09 -72.77 4.16
C LEU A 96 -20.59 -72.49 2.71
N ASN A 97 -19.28 -72.74 2.50
CA ASN A 97 -18.66 -73.82 1.68
C ASN A 97 -18.71 -73.97 0.12
N ASN A 98 -17.57 -74.48 -0.39
CA ASN A 98 -17.32 -75.31 -1.61
C ASN A 98 -17.29 -74.62 -3.00
N ARG A 99 -16.45 -75.02 -4.00
CA ARG A 99 -15.35 -76.02 -4.18
C ARG A 99 -14.36 -75.53 -5.30
N ILE A 100 -13.04 -75.76 -5.27
CA ILE A 100 -12.21 -76.85 -5.90
C ILE A 100 -12.68 -77.23 -7.34
N VAL A 101 -11.90 -77.30 -8.45
CA VAL A 101 -10.59 -77.96 -8.80
C VAL A 101 -9.91 -77.28 -10.04
N PRO A 102 -8.57 -77.34 -10.26
CA PRO A 102 -7.86 -76.84 -11.47
C PRO A 102 -7.47 -77.91 -12.52
N ASP A 103 -6.94 -77.53 -13.70
CA ASP A 103 -5.60 -77.91 -14.24
C ASP A 103 -5.37 -77.85 -15.78
N GLU A 104 -4.10 -77.57 -16.15
CA GLU A 104 -3.27 -78.07 -17.28
C GLU A 104 -3.53 -77.87 -18.82
N ASN A 105 -2.52 -77.25 -19.47
CA ASN A 105 -1.68 -77.75 -20.61
C ASN A 105 -1.98 -77.61 -22.14
N ILE A 106 -0.91 -77.18 -22.84
CA ILE A 106 -0.27 -77.74 -24.08
C ILE A 106 -0.64 -77.26 -25.54
N PHE A 107 0.33 -76.54 -26.14
CA PHE A 107 0.92 -76.61 -27.51
C PHE A 107 0.35 -75.92 -28.78
N THR A 108 1.34 -75.56 -29.63
CA THR A 108 1.41 -75.43 -31.12
C THR A 108 0.96 -74.17 -31.89
N GLU A 109 1.96 -73.58 -32.57
CA GLU A 109 1.93 -72.78 -33.82
C GLU A 109 1.62 -73.68 -35.07
N PRO A 110 1.68 -73.28 -36.38
CA PRO A 110 2.26 -72.06 -36.99
C PRO A 110 1.64 -71.40 -38.26
N THR A 111 1.99 -70.11 -38.45
CA THR A 111 2.51 -69.40 -39.66
C THR A 111 1.95 -69.64 -41.08
N ILE A 112 1.84 -68.57 -41.92
CA ILE A 112 2.37 -68.48 -43.33
C ILE A 112 2.16 -67.09 -44.02
N THR A 113 3.27 -66.37 -44.32
CA THR A 113 3.63 -65.46 -45.46
C THR A 113 2.65 -64.38 -46.02
N ARG A 114 3.00 -63.27 -46.72
CA ARG A 114 4.18 -62.54 -47.34
C ARG A 114 3.63 -61.12 -47.76
N SER A 115 4.28 -60.07 -48.31
CA SER A 115 5.63 -59.50 -48.59
C SER A 115 5.40 -58.00 -48.97
N SER A 116 6.17 -57.11 -49.65
CA SER A 116 7.53 -56.91 -50.24
C SER A 116 7.56 -55.46 -50.83
N SER A 117 8.64 -54.69 -51.04
CA SER A 117 10.03 -54.64 -50.52
C SER A 117 10.83 -53.48 -51.21
N ARG A 118 11.87 -52.90 -50.55
CA ARG A 118 12.86 -51.89 -51.07
C ARG A 118 12.33 -50.43 -51.16
N VAL A 119 13.13 -49.34 -51.22
CA VAL A 119 14.56 -49.10 -51.58
C VAL A 119 15.25 -48.10 -50.58
N GLN A 120 16.58 -47.92 -50.68
CA GLN A 120 17.46 -46.94 -49.97
C GLN A 120 17.37 -45.51 -50.61
N ALA A 121 18.06 -44.41 -50.25
CA ALA A 121 19.22 -44.15 -49.36
C ALA A 121 19.32 -42.65 -48.91
N ASN A 122 20.29 -42.36 -48.01
CA ASN A 122 20.86 -41.09 -47.51
C ASN A 122 20.62 -39.74 -48.25
N ALA A 123 20.42 -38.66 -47.46
CA ALA A 123 21.23 -37.41 -47.48
C ALA A 123 20.90 -36.47 -46.28
N ASN A 124 21.84 -35.61 -45.88
CA ASN A 124 21.64 -34.50 -44.92
C ASN A 124 21.28 -33.19 -45.67
N ILE A 125 20.51 -32.28 -45.04
CA ILE A 125 20.72 -30.81 -44.96
C ILE A 125 19.57 -30.13 -44.17
N ASN A 126 19.84 -28.98 -43.53
CA ASN A 126 18.91 -28.21 -42.68
C ASN A 126 17.91 -27.36 -43.47
N ALA A 127 16.69 -27.18 -42.94
CA ALA A 127 15.89 -25.94 -43.04
C ALA A 127 14.72 -25.91 -42.01
N ASN A 128 14.25 -24.70 -41.67
CA ASN A 128 13.09 -24.37 -40.82
C ASN A 128 11.77 -25.02 -41.35
N THR A 129 10.66 -25.17 -40.61
CA THR A 129 9.93 -24.15 -39.82
C THR A 129 8.99 -24.70 -38.73
N ASP A 130 8.86 -23.93 -37.65
CA ASP A 130 7.66 -23.55 -36.87
C ASP A 130 6.49 -24.52 -36.65
N ALA A 131 6.20 -24.78 -35.35
CA ALA A 131 4.83 -24.85 -34.82
C ALA A 131 4.82 -24.62 -33.29
N ASN A 132 4.35 -23.45 -32.83
CA ASN A 132 4.07 -23.18 -31.41
C ASN A 132 2.74 -23.83 -30.98
N ASN A 133 2.65 -24.36 -29.75
CA ASN A 133 1.80 -23.75 -28.71
C ASN A 133 1.79 -24.47 -27.34
N LEU A 134 1.24 -23.75 -26.35
CA LEU A 134 0.78 -24.22 -25.03
C LEU A 134 1.87 -24.66 -24.04
N SER A 135 2.54 -23.66 -23.45
CA SER A 135 3.23 -23.80 -22.17
C SER A 135 2.26 -24.11 -21.02
N VAL A 136 2.68 -24.98 -20.11
CA VAL A 136 1.92 -25.40 -18.92
C VAL A 136 2.20 -24.43 -17.76
N PRO A 137 1.24 -24.10 -16.88
CA PRO A 137 1.51 -23.33 -15.67
C PRO A 137 2.52 -24.06 -14.76
N HIS A 138 3.63 -23.39 -14.42
CA HIS A 138 4.60 -23.96 -13.48
C HIS A 138 3.98 -24.08 -12.08
N LEU A 139 3.89 -25.31 -11.55
CA LEU A 139 3.66 -25.51 -10.12
C LEU A 139 4.88 -25.01 -9.34
N PHE A 140 4.68 -24.03 -8.48
CA PHE A 140 5.68 -23.61 -7.52
C PHE A 140 5.89 -24.70 -6.46
N GLN A 141 7.06 -25.35 -6.45
CA GLN A 141 7.58 -25.89 -5.20
C GLN A 141 7.85 -24.72 -4.24
N MET A 142 7.48 -24.91 -2.97
CA MET A 142 7.57 -23.91 -1.92
C MET A 142 8.07 -24.59 -0.65
N GLU A 143 9.15 -24.04 -0.09
CA GLU A 143 9.76 -24.50 1.16
C GLU A 143 9.57 -23.48 2.29
N ASP A 144 9.80 -23.98 3.51
CA ASP A 144 10.10 -23.28 4.77
C ASP A 144 9.35 -21.97 5.10
N GLY A 145 8.38 -22.07 6.03
CA GLY A 145 7.80 -20.94 6.77
C GLY A 145 6.98 -19.90 5.98
N ALA A 146 6.91 -20.00 4.65
CA ALA A 146 6.22 -19.04 3.79
C ALA A 146 4.72 -18.94 4.10
N ARG A 147 4.21 -17.72 4.26
CA ARG A 147 2.78 -17.43 4.49
C ARG A 147 2.13 -16.76 3.28
N ARG A 148 0.84 -17.05 3.05
CA ARG A 148 -0.03 -16.35 2.10
C ARG A 148 -1.26 -15.74 2.79
N SER A 149 -1.86 -14.77 2.13
CA SER A 149 -3.16 -14.20 2.52
C SER A 149 -4.25 -15.29 2.61
N MET A 150 -5.20 -15.13 3.53
CA MET A 150 -6.43 -15.94 3.54
C MET A 150 -7.47 -15.48 2.49
N MET A 151 -7.12 -14.48 1.70
CA MET A 151 -7.93 -13.93 0.60
C MET A 151 -7.23 -14.25 -0.73
N GLY A 152 -7.96 -14.77 -1.71
CA GLY A 152 -7.40 -15.20 -3.01
C GLY A 152 -7.49 -16.71 -3.24
N SER A 153 -6.68 -17.22 -4.17
CA SER A 153 -6.59 -18.67 -4.46
C SER A 153 -5.70 -19.40 -3.45
N ARG A 154 -5.84 -20.72 -3.38
CA ARG A 154 -4.92 -21.61 -2.63
C ARG A 154 -3.71 -22.04 -3.46
N SER A 155 -3.83 -22.12 -4.78
CA SER A 155 -2.74 -22.45 -5.71
C SER A 155 -1.97 -21.18 -6.09
N GLU A 156 -2.58 -20.34 -6.91
CA GLU A 156 -1.96 -19.18 -7.55
C GLU A 156 -1.93 -17.92 -6.66
N LEU A 157 -1.13 -16.95 -7.08
CA LEU A 157 -1.12 -15.58 -6.59
C LEU A 157 -1.90 -14.68 -7.55
N LEU A 158 -2.44 -13.59 -7.05
CA LEU A 158 -3.25 -12.67 -7.84
C LEU A 158 -2.38 -11.68 -8.64
N SER A 159 -2.25 -11.89 -9.96
CA SER A 159 -1.49 -10.99 -10.85
C SER A 159 -2.30 -9.82 -11.41
N TYR A 160 -3.63 -9.91 -11.43
CA TYR A 160 -4.55 -8.85 -11.88
C TYR A 160 -5.95 -9.05 -11.25
N TYR A 161 -6.78 -8.01 -11.22
CA TYR A 161 -8.16 -8.09 -10.66
C TYR A 161 -9.24 -8.05 -11.76
N HIS A 162 -9.02 -7.30 -12.84
CA HIS A 162 -9.93 -7.22 -13.99
C HIS A 162 -9.23 -7.81 -15.23
N GLU A 163 -9.96 -8.58 -16.04
CA GLU A 163 -9.41 -9.21 -17.26
C GLU A 163 -8.97 -8.20 -18.33
N ASP A 164 -9.58 -7.00 -18.32
CA ASP A 164 -9.37 -5.87 -19.23
C ASP A 164 -8.48 -4.76 -18.65
N ALA A 165 -7.70 -5.06 -17.60
CA ALA A 165 -6.70 -4.15 -17.03
C ALA A 165 -5.49 -4.95 -16.50
N LYS A 166 -4.62 -5.36 -17.42
CA LYS A 166 -3.37 -6.11 -17.17
C LYS A 166 -2.12 -5.26 -17.37
N THR A 167 -2.24 -4.10 -18.00
CA THR A 167 -1.19 -3.05 -18.04
C THR A 167 -1.70 -1.69 -17.55
N MET A 168 -0.77 -0.75 -17.31
CA MET A 168 -1.14 0.60 -16.86
C MET A 168 -1.82 1.44 -17.95
N TYR A 169 -1.58 1.13 -19.22
CA TYR A 169 -2.36 1.66 -20.33
C TYR A 169 -3.82 1.18 -20.23
N GLU A 170 -4.03 -0.12 -20.07
CA GLU A 170 -5.36 -0.72 -19.96
C GLU A 170 -6.12 -0.25 -18.70
N VAL A 171 -5.43 -0.08 -17.56
CA VAL A 171 -5.97 0.55 -16.34
C VAL A 171 -6.59 1.93 -16.64
N PHE A 172 -5.91 2.77 -17.42
CA PHE A 172 -6.44 4.06 -17.84
C PHE A 172 -7.61 3.91 -18.84
N GLN A 173 -7.47 3.04 -19.84
CA GLN A 173 -8.54 2.78 -20.83
C GLN A 173 -9.83 2.26 -20.16
N ARG A 174 -9.71 1.44 -19.10
CA ARG A 174 -10.84 0.96 -18.29
C ARG A 174 -11.51 2.10 -17.52
N GLY A 175 -10.74 3.01 -16.93
CA GLY A 175 -11.25 4.24 -16.31
C GLY A 175 -12.01 5.14 -17.29
N LEU A 176 -11.41 5.38 -18.46
CA LEU A 176 -11.99 6.11 -19.59
C LEU A 176 -13.28 5.43 -20.11
N HIS A 177 -13.33 4.10 -20.21
CA HIS A 177 -14.54 3.37 -20.61
C HIS A 177 -15.66 3.48 -19.58
N ILE A 178 -15.32 3.42 -18.29
CA ILE A 178 -16.27 3.48 -17.17
C ILE A 178 -16.89 4.88 -17.04
N THR A 179 -16.09 5.95 -17.14
CA THR A 179 -16.50 7.34 -16.86
C THR A 179 -16.75 8.18 -18.12
N GLY A 180 -16.28 7.74 -19.30
CA GLY A 180 -16.50 8.42 -20.57
C GLY A 180 -15.82 9.79 -20.63
N ASP A 181 -16.60 10.87 -20.51
CA ASP A 181 -16.13 12.27 -20.55
C ASP A 181 -16.16 12.95 -19.17
N GLY A 182 -16.24 12.17 -18.09
CA GLY A 182 -16.24 12.72 -16.74
C GLY A 182 -14.90 13.37 -16.35
N PRO A 183 -14.90 14.26 -15.35
CA PRO A 183 -13.70 14.96 -14.86
C PRO A 183 -12.72 13.99 -14.19
N PHE A 184 -11.44 14.10 -14.55
CA PHE A 184 -10.36 13.23 -14.11
C PHE A 184 -9.29 13.98 -13.28
N LEU A 185 -8.50 14.84 -13.94
CA LEU A 185 -7.36 15.53 -13.32
C LEU A 185 -7.74 16.96 -12.96
N GLY A 186 -7.69 17.29 -11.67
CA GLY A 186 -8.13 18.58 -11.14
C GLY A 186 -7.01 19.38 -10.51
N SER A 187 -6.92 20.68 -10.80
CA SER A 187 -6.00 21.61 -10.15
C SER A 187 -6.72 22.90 -9.73
N ARG A 188 -6.12 23.66 -8.81
CA ARG A 188 -6.64 24.98 -8.39
C ARG A 188 -5.53 25.98 -8.11
N LEU A 189 -5.86 27.25 -8.29
CA LEU A 189 -5.09 28.37 -7.78
C LEU A 189 -5.53 28.74 -6.34
N PRO A 190 -4.72 29.49 -5.58
CA PRO A 190 -5.09 29.94 -4.23
C PRO A 190 -6.47 30.60 -4.18
N ASN A 191 -7.32 30.12 -3.27
CA ASN A 191 -8.71 30.57 -3.08
C ASN A 191 -9.68 30.36 -4.28
N GLN A 192 -9.30 29.56 -5.29
CA GLN A 192 -10.15 29.26 -6.45
C GLN A 192 -10.75 27.84 -6.37
N PRO A 193 -11.90 27.57 -7.04
CA PRO A 193 -12.40 26.21 -7.19
C PRO A 193 -11.43 25.35 -8.03
N TYR A 194 -11.57 24.02 -7.91
CA TYR A 194 -10.87 23.09 -8.80
C TYR A 194 -11.40 23.20 -10.23
N THR A 195 -10.52 23.48 -11.19
CA THR A 195 -10.72 23.23 -12.61
C THR A 195 -10.35 21.79 -12.91
N TRP A 196 -11.00 21.16 -13.89
CA TRP A 196 -10.84 19.73 -14.19
C TRP A 196 -10.64 19.50 -15.68
N LEU A 197 -9.69 18.63 -16.04
CA LEU A 197 -9.60 18.00 -17.35
C LEU A 197 -10.43 16.71 -17.34
N SER A 198 -11.09 16.37 -18.45
CA SER A 198 -11.84 15.12 -18.61
C SER A 198 -10.93 13.91 -18.89
N TYR A 199 -11.44 12.70 -18.70
CA TYR A 199 -10.77 11.47 -19.13
C TYR A 199 -10.40 11.49 -20.64
N LYS A 200 -11.26 12.04 -21.52
CA LYS A 200 -10.96 12.16 -22.95
C LYS A 200 -9.94 13.24 -23.26
N GLU A 201 -10.01 14.39 -22.59
CA GLU A 201 -9.00 15.44 -22.75
C GLU A 201 -7.62 14.94 -22.36
N VAL A 202 -7.53 14.15 -21.28
CA VAL A 202 -6.28 13.53 -20.83
C VAL A 202 -5.80 12.43 -21.79
N SER A 203 -6.68 11.55 -22.30
CA SER A 203 -6.31 10.57 -23.34
C SER A 203 -5.76 11.28 -24.58
N SER A 204 -6.46 12.32 -25.04
CA SER A 204 -6.04 13.09 -26.22
C SER A 204 -4.69 13.78 -25.98
N ARG A 205 -4.49 14.45 -24.83
CA ARG A 205 -3.18 15.07 -24.51
C ARG A 205 -2.06 14.02 -24.39
N ALA A 206 -2.33 12.83 -23.85
CA ALA A 206 -1.35 11.75 -23.75
C ALA A 206 -0.95 11.19 -25.12
N GLU A 207 -1.92 10.90 -26.00
CA GLU A 207 -1.68 10.45 -27.38
C GLU A 207 -0.93 11.50 -28.20
N LEU A 208 -1.29 12.79 -28.06
CA LEU A 208 -0.64 13.90 -28.74
C LEU A 208 0.79 14.12 -28.24
N LEU A 209 1.01 14.17 -26.92
CA LEU A 209 2.35 14.32 -26.33
C LEU A 209 3.27 13.17 -26.73
N GLY A 210 2.80 11.92 -26.68
CA GLY A 210 3.56 10.75 -27.11
C GLY A 210 3.85 10.77 -28.62
N SER A 211 2.88 11.12 -29.46
CA SER A 211 3.09 11.33 -30.91
C SER A 211 4.15 12.40 -31.20
N GLY A 212 4.18 13.47 -30.39
CA GLY A 212 5.21 14.52 -30.47
C GLY A 212 6.60 14.01 -30.11
N LEU A 213 6.73 13.30 -28.99
CA LEU A 213 7.98 12.65 -28.55
C LEU A 213 8.55 11.71 -29.62
N LEU A 214 7.70 10.84 -30.21
CA LEU A 214 8.11 9.95 -31.31
C LEU A 214 8.55 10.73 -32.56
N SER A 215 7.88 11.85 -32.86
CA SER A 215 8.22 12.72 -33.99
C SER A 215 9.54 13.48 -33.79
N GLN A 216 10.06 13.51 -32.56
CA GLN A 216 11.36 14.08 -32.19
C GLN A 216 12.43 13.00 -31.93
N GLY A 217 12.17 11.75 -32.33
CA GLY A 217 13.16 10.66 -32.33
C GLY A 217 13.10 9.71 -31.13
N CYS A 218 12.17 9.91 -30.19
CA CYS A 218 11.93 8.91 -29.14
C CYS A 218 11.43 7.59 -29.77
N GLN A 219 11.80 6.45 -29.21
CA GLN A 219 11.38 5.13 -29.73
C GLN A 219 10.16 4.59 -28.96
N PRO A 220 9.20 3.92 -29.63
CA PRO A 220 8.01 3.38 -28.97
C PRO A 220 8.31 2.00 -28.34
N ASN A 221 9.23 1.94 -27.38
CA ASN A 221 9.69 0.70 -26.75
C ASN A 221 10.25 0.90 -25.33
N THR A 222 10.45 -0.20 -24.63
CA THR A 222 10.91 -0.24 -23.23
C THR A 222 12.37 0.18 -23.01
N ASP A 223 13.14 0.42 -24.07
CA ASP A 223 14.50 0.98 -23.98
C ASP A 223 14.46 2.52 -23.98
N GLN A 224 13.35 3.13 -24.38
CA GLN A 224 13.16 4.57 -24.37
C GLN A 224 12.74 5.06 -22.98
N PHE A 225 13.69 5.63 -22.25
CA PHE A 225 13.43 6.25 -20.96
C PHE A 225 13.13 7.75 -21.11
N ILE A 226 12.09 8.23 -20.40
CA ILE A 226 11.68 9.63 -20.36
C ILE A 226 11.77 10.13 -18.91
N GLY A 227 12.62 11.13 -18.66
CA GLY A 227 12.73 11.73 -17.32
C GLY A 227 11.55 12.66 -17.04
N VAL A 228 10.95 12.59 -15.84
CA VAL A 228 9.89 13.53 -15.43
C VAL A 228 10.28 14.21 -14.11
N PHE A 229 10.65 15.49 -14.20
CA PHE A 229 11.15 16.32 -13.09
C PHE A 229 10.14 17.41 -12.71
N ALA A 230 9.03 16.98 -12.10
CA ALA A 230 7.90 17.84 -11.78
C ALA A 230 7.27 17.50 -10.42
N GLN A 231 6.78 18.54 -9.73
CA GLN A 231 5.87 18.42 -8.60
C GLN A 231 4.49 17.91 -9.08
N ASN A 232 3.70 17.30 -8.19
CA ASN A 232 2.40 16.73 -8.51
C ASN A 232 1.47 17.76 -9.20
N ARG A 233 1.08 17.50 -10.45
CA ARG A 233 0.20 18.34 -11.28
C ARG A 233 -0.40 17.53 -12.44
N PRO A 234 -1.45 18.00 -13.14
CA PRO A 234 -2.07 17.26 -14.25
C PRO A 234 -1.09 16.85 -15.36
N GLU A 235 -0.15 17.73 -15.70
CA GLU A 235 0.89 17.45 -16.71
C GLU A 235 1.81 16.28 -16.33
N TRP A 236 1.94 15.94 -15.04
CA TRP A 236 2.72 14.79 -14.57
C TRP A 236 2.08 13.49 -15.06
N ILE A 237 0.80 13.27 -14.72
CA ILE A 237 0.04 12.08 -15.13
C ILE A 237 -0.15 12.02 -16.65
N ILE A 238 -0.32 13.17 -17.32
CA ILE A 238 -0.36 13.22 -18.81
C ILE A 238 0.97 12.76 -19.42
N SER A 239 2.11 13.11 -18.82
CA SER A 239 3.44 12.66 -19.27
C SER A 239 3.63 11.15 -19.06
N GLU A 240 3.16 10.60 -17.95
CA GLU A 240 3.15 9.16 -17.68
C GLU A 240 2.26 8.39 -18.67
N LEU A 241 1.03 8.85 -18.87
CA LEU A 241 0.10 8.22 -19.80
C LEU A 241 0.60 8.32 -21.25
N ALA A 242 1.30 9.40 -21.63
CA ALA A 242 1.98 9.51 -22.91
C ALA A 242 3.10 8.46 -23.07
N CYS A 243 3.82 8.14 -21.99
CA CYS A 243 4.81 7.06 -22.00
C CYS A 243 4.13 5.69 -22.22
N TYR A 244 3.11 5.37 -21.40
CA TYR A 244 2.36 4.11 -21.48
C TYR A 244 1.59 3.93 -22.79
N THR A 245 1.21 4.99 -23.48
CA THR A 245 0.51 4.94 -24.78
C THR A 245 1.41 4.46 -25.93
N TYR A 246 2.74 4.53 -25.75
CA TYR A 246 3.73 4.16 -26.76
C TYR A 246 4.86 3.28 -26.17
N SER A 247 4.58 2.51 -25.12
CA SER A 247 5.52 1.58 -24.45
C SER A 247 6.85 2.19 -23.97
N MET A 248 6.93 3.51 -23.81
CA MET A 248 8.11 4.18 -23.22
C MET A 248 8.06 4.07 -21.69
N VAL A 249 9.23 4.11 -21.05
CA VAL A 249 9.36 3.95 -19.59
C VAL A 249 9.54 5.31 -18.92
N VAL A 250 8.74 5.60 -17.90
CA VAL A 250 8.88 6.83 -17.12
C VAL A 250 9.96 6.70 -16.04
N VAL A 251 10.81 7.72 -15.90
CA VAL A 251 11.85 7.79 -14.86
C VAL A 251 11.63 9.07 -14.04
N PRO A 252 10.97 8.99 -12.87
CA PRO A 252 10.73 10.17 -12.05
C PRO A 252 12.03 10.74 -11.47
N LEU A 253 12.16 12.06 -11.56
CA LEU A 253 13.25 12.84 -11.01
C LEU A 253 12.71 13.60 -9.80
N TYR A 254 13.26 13.32 -8.62
CA TYR A 254 12.65 13.70 -7.34
C TYR A 254 13.29 14.97 -6.74
N ASP A 255 12.49 16.04 -6.67
CA ASP A 255 12.83 17.37 -6.13
C ASP A 255 13.66 17.37 -4.82
N THR A 256 13.52 16.38 -3.93
CA THR A 256 14.22 16.37 -2.63
C THR A 256 15.48 15.48 -2.58
N LEU A 257 15.88 14.83 -3.68
CA LEU A 257 17.15 14.06 -3.71
C LEU A 257 18.39 14.94 -3.95
N GLY A 258 18.20 16.19 -4.38
CA GLY A 258 19.28 17.13 -4.68
C GLY A 258 19.92 16.95 -6.06
N PRO A 259 20.67 17.95 -6.54
CA PRO A 259 21.15 18.01 -7.93
C PRO A 259 22.12 16.88 -8.28
N ASP A 260 22.99 16.47 -7.35
CA ASP A 260 23.94 15.35 -7.53
C ASP A 260 23.24 14.03 -7.85
N ALA A 261 22.09 13.77 -7.22
CA ALA A 261 21.26 12.61 -7.46
C ALA A 261 20.52 12.69 -8.80
N ILE A 262 19.94 13.85 -9.14
CA ILE A 262 19.28 14.04 -10.45
C ILE A 262 20.26 13.82 -11.61
N ARG A 263 21.48 14.37 -11.48
CA ARG A 263 22.61 14.10 -12.40
C ARG A 263 22.94 12.62 -12.49
N TYR A 264 23.09 11.93 -11.34
CA TYR A 264 23.38 10.50 -11.31
C TYR A 264 22.29 9.70 -12.04
N ILE A 265 21.02 9.98 -11.77
CA ILE A 265 19.87 9.30 -12.38
C ILE A 265 19.89 9.48 -13.90
N ILE A 266 19.98 10.72 -14.39
CA ILE A 266 20.02 11.04 -15.84
C ILE A 266 21.19 10.35 -16.53
N LYS A 267 22.36 10.27 -15.88
CA LYS A 267 23.53 9.59 -16.42
C LYS A 267 23.36 8.06 -16.45
N THR A 268 22.92 7.45 -15.35
CA THR A 268 22.77 5.99 -15.22
C THR A 268 21.65 5.46 -16.13
N ALA A 269 20.55 6.19 -16.20
CA ALA A 269 19.42 5.90 -17.09
C ALA A 269 19.58 6.48 -18.51
N GLU A 270 20.74 7.06 -18.86
CA GLU A 270 21.05 7.60 -20.21
C GLU A 270 19.95 8.51 -20.81
N ILE A 271 19.27 9.27 -19.95
CA ILE A 271 18.05 10.01 -20.31
C ILE A 271 18.39 11.14 -21.30
N SER A 272 17.89 11.00 -22.53
CA SER A 272 18.04 12.00 -23.59
C SER A 272 17.00 13.12 -23.54
N THR A 273 15.83 12.85 -22.93
CA THR A 273 14.68 13.76 -22.89
C THR A 273 14.11 13.84 -21.47
N VAL A 274 14.01 15.06 -20.93
CA VAL A 274 13.38 15.34 -19.64
C VAL A 274 12.20 16.29 -19.81
N ILE A 275 11.05 15.93 -19.26
CA ILE A 275 9.89 16.81 -19.08
C ILE A 275 9.97 17.39 -17.67
N CYS A 276 10.01 18.71 -17.50
CA CYS A 276 10.10 19.37 -16.19
C CYS A 276 9.03 20.45 -16.00
N ASP A 277 8.65 20.70 -14.75
CA ASP A 277 7.62 21.71 -14.47
C ASP A 277 8.13 23.14 -14.73
N LYS A 278 9.25 23.51 -14.12
CA LYS A 278 9.68 24.91 -13.96
C LYS A 278 11.03 25.25 -14.62
N PRO A 279 11.22 26.50 -15.09
CA PRO A 279 12.48 26.96 -15.70
C PRO A 279 13.72 26.74 -14.84
N GLU A 280 13.67 26.95 -13.52
CA GLU A 280 14.85 26.83 -12.65
C GLU A 280 15.37 25.39 -12.59
N LYS A 281 14.48 24.39 -12.74
CA LYS A 281 14.88 22.98 -12.87
C LYS A 281 15.58 22.73 -14.20
N ALA A 282 15.12 23.36 -15.29
CA ALA A 282 15.80 23.29 -16.58
C ALA A 282 17.21 23.90 -16.50
N THR A 283 17.40 25.04 -15.82
CA THR A 283 18.74 25.64 -15.58
C THR A 283 19.68 24.67 -14.86
N VAL A 284 19.22 23.99 -13.79
CA VAL A 284 20.02 22.97 -13.09
C VAL A 284 20.41 21.80 -14.01
N LEU A 285 19.53 21.40 -14.94
CA LEU A 285 19.88 20.39 -15.95
C LEU A 285 20.91 20.89 -16.96
N LEU A 286 20.81 22.15 -17.41
CA LEU A 286 21.78 22.77 -18.30
C LEU A 286 23.16 22.91 -17.66
N GLU A 287 23.26 23.30 -16.38
CA GLU A 287 24.54 23.35 -15.65
C GLU A 287 25.27 22.00 -15.68
N ASN A 288 24.53 20.89 -15.49
CA ASN A 288 25.11 19.53 -15.55
C ASN A 288 25.58 19.17 -16.97
N VAL A 289 24.93 19.68 -18.03
CA VAL A 289 25.40 19.50 -19.41
C VAL A 289 26.65 20.37 -19.69
N GLN A 290 26.68 21.61 -19.21
CA GLN A 290 27.83 22.52 -19.34
C GLN A 290 29.09 21.96 -18.66
N ARG A 291 28.93 21.37 -17.46
CA ARG A 291 29.99 20.64 -16.73
C ARG A 291 30.38 19.31 -17.38
N ARG A 292 29.70 18.90 -18.46
CA ARG A 292 29.85 17.61 -19.18
C ARG A 292 29.53 16.39 -18.33
N GLU A 293 28.67 16.56 -17.33
CA GLU A 293 28.28 15.50 -16.39
C GLU A 293 27.10 14.67 -16.93
N THR A 294 26.18 15.29 -17.68
CA THR A 294 25.03 14.65 -18.35
C THR A 294 24.99 14.89 -19.87
N PRO A 295 26.07 14.64 -20.64
CA PRO A 295 26.17 15.00 -22.06
C PRO A 295 25.22 14.23 -22.99
N GLY A 296 24.53 13.20 -22.48
CA GLY A 296 23.47 12.47 -23.18
C GLY A 296 22.14 13.22 -23.27
N LEU A 297 21.87 14.18 -22.38
CA LEU A 297 20.66 15.00 -22.41
C LEU A 297 20.65 15.87 -23.68
N LYS A 298 19.57 15.81 -24.46
CA LYS A 298 19.37 16.55 -25.72
C LYS A 298 18.10 17.38 -25.74
N MET A 299 17.14 17.13 -24.86
CA MET A 299 15.84 17.77 -24.91
C MET A 299 15.29 18.03 -23.51
N ILE A 300 14.82 19.25 -23.28
CA ILE A 300 14.06 19.65 -22.09
C ILE A 300 12.69 20.18 -22.56
N ILE A 301 11.61 19.61 -22.02
CA ILE A 301 10.23 19.98 -22.33
C ILE A 301 9.63 20.62 -21.08
N LEU A 302 9.29 21.90 -21.16
CA LEU A 302 8.81 22.69 -20.02
C LEU A 302 7.28 22.75 -19.96
N MET A 303 6.71 22.52 -18.78
CA MET A 303 5.27 22.62 -18.54
C MET A 303 4.82 24.07 -18.33
N ASP A 304 5.62 24.85 -17.60
CA ASP A 304 5.39 26.29 -17.37
C ASP A 304 6.11 27.16 -18.41
N ALA A 305 5.79 28.46 -18.44
CA ALA A 305 6.38 29.40 -19.40
C ALA A 305 7.84 29.73 -19.06
N PHE A 306 8.64 29.95 -20.10
CA PHE A 306 10.06 30.31 -20.05
C PHE A 306 10.38 31.42 -21.05
N ASP A 307 11.57 32.01 -20.94
CA ASP A 307 12.04 33.09 -21.81
C ASP A 307 12.97 32.60 -22.93
N ALA A 308 13.35 33.53 -23.81
CA ALA A 308 14.27 33.25 -24.92
C ALA A 308 15.74 33.07 -24.47
N GLN A 309 16.13 33.55 -23.29
CA GLN A 309 17.49 33.39 -22.77
C GLN A 309 17.75 31.92 -22.43
N LEU A 310 16.80 31.26 -21.75
CA LEU A 310 16.92 29.83 -21.43
C LEU A 310 17.05 28.97 -22.70
N VAL A 311 16.34 29.32 -23.78
CA VAL A 311 16.46 28.65 -25.08
C VAL A 311 17.84 28.87 -25.70
N GLU A 312 18.38 30.08 -25.63
CA GLU A 312 19.74 30.39 -26.13
C GLU A 312 20.82 29.65 -25.31
N GLU A 313 20.65 29.53 -23.99
CA GLU A 313 21.49 28.72 -23.10
C GLU A 313 21.41 27.23 -23.43
N GLY A 314 20.21 26.70 -23.69
CA GLY A 314 20.03 25.34 -24.20
C GLY A 314 20.78 25.10 -25.50
N GLN A 315 20.61 25.98 -26.49
CA GLN A 315 21.29 25.89 -27.78
C GLN A 315 22.83 25.90 -27.65
N LYS A 316 23.39 26.77 -26.79
CA LYS A 316 24.84 26.78 -26.46
C LYS A 316 25.32 25.44 -25.88
N CYS A 317 24.45 24.68 -25.21
CA CYS A 317 24.75 23.38 -24.63
C CYS A 317 24.46 22.19 -25.57
N GLY A 318 23.86 22.43 -26.75
CA GLY A 318 23.34 21.37 -27.62
C GLY A 318 22.09 20.67 -27.07
N VAL A 319 21.27 21.40 -26.31
CA VAL A 319 20.00 20.96 -25.71
C VAL A 319 18.86 21.76 -26.31
N HIS A 320 17.88 21.09 -26.91
CA HIS A 320 16.65 21.71 -27.40
C HIS A 320 15.68 21.97 -26.25
N ILE A 321 15.05 23.14 -26.23
CA ILE A 321 14.09 23.56 -25.20
C ILE A 321 12.82 24.07 -25.86
N GLN A 322 11.67 23.60 -25.38
CA GLN A 322 10.34 23.81 -25.97
C GLN A 322 9.24 23.65 -24.92
N ALA A 323 8.04 24.19 -25.17
CA ALA A 323 6.92 23.98 -24.26
C ALA A 323 6.24 22.63 -24.53
N LEU A 324 5.65 22.03 -23.48
CA LEU A 324 4.85 20.81 -23.56
C LEU A 324 3.74 20.91 -24.63
N LYS A 325 3.15 22.11 -24.77
CA LYS A 325 2.10 22.41 -25.75
C LYS A 325 2.59 22.38 -27.20
N ASP A 326 3.86 22.70 -27.43
CA ASP A 326 4.46 22.64 -28.77
C ASP A 326 4.69 21.18 -29.19
N VAL A 327 5.00 20.30 -28.23
CA VAL A 327 5.12 18.85 -28.44
C VAL A 327 3.73 18.23 -28.67
N GLU A 328 2.71 18.62 -27.89
CA GLU A 328 1.31 18.23 -28.13
C GLU A 328 0.79 18.75 -29.50
N ALA A 329 1.27 19.91 -29.98
CA ALA A 329 0.95 20.41 -31.32
C ALA A 329 1.68 19.62 -32.41
N LEU A 330 2.97 19.36 -32.27
CA LEU A 330 3.74 18.55 -33.23
C LEU A 330 3.16 17.15 -33.39
N GLY A 331 2.71 16.54 -32.29
CA GLY A 331 2.04 15.24 -32.27
C GLY A 331 0.60 15.26 -32.77
N ARG A 332 -0.02 16.44 -32.96
CA ARG A 332 -1.28 16.61 -33.70
C ARG A 332 -1.04 16.50 -35.19
N ASP A 333 -0.02 17.20 -35.67
CA ASP A 333 0.35 17.25 -37.09
C ASP A 333 0.97 15.92 -37.57
N HIS A 334 1.64 15.18 -36.66
CA HIS A 334 2.35 13.93 -36.94
C HIS A 334 1.81 12.73 -36.13
N HIS A 335 0.50 12.72 -35.85
CA HIS A 335 -0.16 11.73 -35.00
C HIS A 335 0.20 10.27 -35.35
N ARG A 336 0.61 9.51 -34.34
CA ARG A 336 0.95 8.08 -34.41
C ARG A 336 -0.10 7.28 -33.64
N LYS A 337 -0.53 6.16 -34.21
CA LYS A 337 -1.38 5.20 -33.49
C LYS A 337 -0.68 4.72 -32.22
N PRO A 338 -1.38 4.59 -31.07
CA PRO A 338 -0.84 3.98 -29.86
C PRO A 338 -0.13 2.65 -30.11
N VAL A 339 0.95 2.44 -29.36
CA VAL A 339 1.71 1.19 -29.31
C VAL A 339 1.70 0.77 -27.83
N PRO A 340 0.65 0.08 -27.35
CA PRO A 340 0.51 -0.23 -25.95
C PRO A 340 1.44 -1.39 -25.52
N PRO A 341 1.89 -1.39 -24.25
CA PRO A 341 2.85 -2.37 -23.71
C PRO A 341 2.19 -3.71 -23.37
N ALA A 342 3.02 -4.73 -23.19
CA ALA A 342 2.68 -5.99 -22.56
C ALA A 342 2.84 -5.92 -21.01
N PRO A 343 2.32 -6.90 -20.24
CA PRO A 343 2.49 -6.92 -18.79
C PRO A 343 3.95 -7.04 -18.31
N ASP A 344 4.83 -7.73 -19.06
CA ASP A 344 6.24 -7.92 -18.69
C ASP A 344 7.18 -6.77 -19.10
N ASP A 345 6.63 -5.78 -19.83
CA ASP A 345 7.33 -4.57 -20.23
C ASP A 345 7.50 -3.61 -19.04
N LEU A 346 8.61 -2.86 -19.04
CA LEU A 346 8.89 -1.87 -18.00
C LEU A 346 7.89 -0.72 -18.09
N SER A 347 7.26 -0.39 -16.96
CA SER A 347 6.42 0.78 -16.81
C SER A 347 7.21 1.96 -16.24
N ILE A 348 8.03 1.69 -15.22
CA ILE A 348 8.72 2.73 -14.45
C ILE A 348 10.08 2.26 -13.93
N VAL A 349 11.03 3.20 -13.87
CA VAL A 349 12.25 3.06 -13.04
C VAL A 349 12.23 4.11 -11.92
N CYS A 350 11.89 3.68 -10.70
CA CYS A 350 11.91 4.54 -9.51
C CYS A 350 13.28 4.50 -8.83
N PHE A 351 13.96 5.63 -8.69
CA PHE A 351 15.26 5.67 -8.03
C PHE A 351 15.15 5.85 -6.51
N THR A 352 15.57 4.83 -5.75
CA THR A 352 15.54 4.82 -4.27
C THR A 352 16.90 5.24 -3.70
N SER A 353 16.89 6.21 -2.76
CA SER A 353 18.07 6.58 -1.99
C SER A 353 18.47 5.44 -1.05
N GLY A 354 19.62 4.81 -1.29
CA GLY A 354 20.17 3.81 -0.38
C GLY A 354 20.67 4.43 0.93
N THR A 355 20.83 3.61 1.97
CA THR A 355 21.31 4.06 3.30
C THR A 355 22.73 4.63 3.28
N THR A 356 23.55 4.23 2.30
CA THR A 356 24.99 4.52 2.21
C THR A 356 25.49 4.47 0.75
N GLY A 357 24.94 5.27 -0.16
CA GLY A 357 25.44 5.36 -1.54
C GLY A 357 24.47 5.98 -2.55
N ASP A 358 24.87 5.96 -3.84
CA ASP A 358 24.08 6.49 -4.95
C ASP A 358 22.67 5.85 -5.06
N PRO A 359 21.67 6.58 -5.60
CA PRO A 359 20.32 6.04 -5.76
C PRO A 359 20.24 4.82 -6.70
N LYS A 360 19.48 3.80 -6.31
CA LYS A 360 19.28 2.57 -7.10
C LYS A 360 18.01 2.67 -7.95
N GLY A 361 18.08 2.46 -9.26
CA GLY A 361 16.90 2.49 -10.14
C GLY A 361 16.10 1.18 -10.08
N VAL A 362 15.01 1.12 -9.30
CA VAL A 362 14.12 -0.04 -9.18
C VAL A 362 13.30 -0.20 -10.47
N MET A 363 13.52 -1.30 -11.21
CA MET A 363 12.80 -1.58 -12.46
C MET A 363 11.48 -2.31 -12.20
N LEU A 364 10.35 -1.67 -12.46
CA LEU A 364 9.01 -2.25 -12.31
C LEU A 364 8.33 -2.42 -13.67
N THR A 365 7.71 -3.58 -13.88
CA THR A 365 6.90 -3.87 -15.07
C THR A 365 5.47 -3.34 -14.92
N HIS A 366 4.70 -3.34 -16.00
CA HIS A 366 3.26 -3.08 -15.93
C HIS A 366 2.51 -4.10 -15.05
N GLY A 367 2.87 -5.38 -15.17
CA GLY A 367 2.32 -6.47 -14.38
C GLY A 367 2.67 -6.37 -12.89
N ASN A 368 3.86 -5.84 -12.54
CA ASN A 368 4.21 -5.58 -11.14
C ASN A 368 3.21 -4.61 -10.48
N VAL A 369 2.92 -3.48 -11.14
CA VAL A 369 1.99 -2.47 -10.64
C VAL A 369 0.56 -3.00 -10.55
N VAL A 370 0.10 -3.73 -11.57
CA VAL A 370 -1.24 -4.32 -11.61
C VAL A 370 -1.42 -5.44 -10.58
N ALA A 371 -0.39 -6.21 -10.25
CA ALA A 371 -0.46 -7.25 -9.22
C ALA A 371 -0.61 -6.67 -7.81
N ASP A 372 0.15 -5.63 -7.45
CA ASP A 372 0.01 -4.93 -6.17
C ASP A 372 -1.39 -4.29 -6.04
N PHE A 373 -1.82 -3.58 -7.08
CA PHE A 373 -3.16 -3.01 -7.25
C PHE A 373 -4.26 -4.06 -7.04
N ALA A 374 -4.09 -5.25 -7.61
CA ALA A 374 -5.05 -6.34 -7.50
C ALA A 374 -5.08 -6.92 -6.10
N GLY A 375 -3.92 -7.06 -5.47
CA GLY A 375 -3.77 -7.43 -4.06
C GLY A 375 -4.55 -6.49 -3.14
N PHE A 376 -4.35 -5.18 -3.29
CA PHE A 376 -5.10 -4.16 -2.54
C PHE A 376 -6.62 -4.32 -2.73
N LEU A 377 -7.12 -4.35 -3.97
CA LEU A 377 -8.55 -4.48 -4.26
C LEU A 377 -9.15 -5.75 -3.66
N LYS A 378 -8.44 -6.87 -3.75
CA LYS A 378 -8.88 -8.18 -3.24
C LYS A 378 -9.00 -8.23 -1.71
N VAL A 379 -8.33 -7.31 -1.00
CA VAL A 379 -8.47 -7.13 0.45
C VAL A 379 -9.64 -6.21 0.81
N THR A 380 -9.95 -5.19 0.00
CA THR A 380 -11.01 -4.21 0.31
C THR A 380 -12.38 -4.50 -0.30
N ASP A 381 -12.48 -5.33 -1.34
CA ASP A 381 -13.65 -5.48 -2.22
C ASP A 381 -15.02 -5.63 -1.51
N LYS A 382 -15.10 -6.50 -0.51
CA LYS A 382 -16.33 -6.79 0.27
C LYS A 382 -16.77 -5.66 1.21
N VAL A 383 -15.94 -4.63 1.44
CA VAL A 383 -16.16 -3.61 2.47
C VAL A 383 -16.12 -2.19 1.91
N ILE A 384 -15.17 -1.90 1.02
CA ILE A 384 -15.00 -0.58 0.42
C ILE A 384 -14.36 -0.71 -0.97
N PHE A 385 -15.17 -0.45 -1.99
CA PHE A 385 -14.77 -0.49 -3.40
C PHE A 385 -14.70 0.94 -3.99
N PRO A 386 -13.68 1.26 -4.82
CA PRO A 386 -13.57 2.54 -5.51
C PRO A 386 -14.64 2.73 -6.61
N ASN A 387 -14.97 3.98 -6.97
CA ASN A 387 -15.90 4.31 -8.06
C ASN A 387 -15.75 5.77 -8.56
N GLN A 388 -16.58 6.17 -9.52
CA GLN A 388 -16.54 7.47 -10.22
C GLN A 388 -16.82 8.71 -9.34
N ASP A 389 -17.41 8.53 -8.15
CA ASP A 389 -17.61 9.60 -7.16
C ASP A 389 -16.44 9.78 -6.21
N ASP A 390 -15.46 8.84 -6.24
CA ASP A 390 -14.25 8.94 -5.46
C ASP A 390 -13.28 9.98 -6.00
N VAL A 391 -12.70 10.73 -5.06
CA VAL A 391 -11.75 11.81 -5.33
C VAL A 391 -10.57 11.64 -4.39
N LEU A 392 -9.38 11.47 -4.96
CA LEU A 392 -8.11 11.43 -4.26
C LEU A 392 -7.49 12.82 -4.23
N ILE A 393 -6.82 13.15 -3.11
CA ILE A 393 -5.92 14.30 -2.99
C ILE A 393 -4.50 13.84 -3.31
N SER A 394 -3.86 14.45 -4.32
CA SER A 394 -2.47 14.17 -4.68
C SER A 394 -1.55 15.23 -4.08
N PHE A 395 -0.56 14.79 -3.31
CA PHE A 395 0.43 15.67 -2.64
C PHE A 395 1.70 14.94 -2.15
N LEU A 396 1.70 13.60 -2.04
CA LEU A 396 2.91 12.84 -1.78
C LEU A 396 3.69 12.73 -3.11
N PRO A 397 5.02 13.00 -3.16
CA PRO A 397 5.71 13.17 -4.44
C PRO A 397 5.56 11.97 -5.38
N LEU A 398 5.11 12.21 -6.62
CA LEU A 398 4.90 11.18 -7.65
C LEU A 398 6.19 10.49 -8.14
N ALA A 399 7.33 10.75 -7.51
CA ALA A 399 8.51 9.90 -7.62
C ALA A 399 8.43 8.61 -6.76
N HIS A 400 7.53 8.56 -5.78
CA HIS A 400 7.27 7.39 -4.94
C HIS A 400 6.05 6.61 -5.41
N MET A 401 6.14 5.28 -5.41
CA MET A 401 5.05 4.40 -5.84
C MET A 401 3.82 4.39 -4.93
N PHE A 402 3.92 4.84 -3.67
CA PHE A 402 2.84 4.73 -2.68
C PHE A 402 1.56 5.49 -3.07
N GLU A 403 1.66 6.75 -3.49
CA GLU A 403 0.49 7.51 -3.95
C GLU A 403 0.01 6.99 -5.32
N ARG A 404 0.95 6.73 -6.24
CA ARG A 404 0.69 6.26 -7.60
C ARG A 404 -0.09 4.96 -7.67
N LEU A 405 0.17 4.01 -6.76
CA LEU A 405 -0.60 2.77 -6.69
C LEU A 405 -2.06 3.06 -6.36
N ILE A 406 -2.32 4.02 -5.48
CA ILE A 406 -3.66 4.39 -5.04
C ILE A 406 -4.34 5.28 -6.10
N GLU A 407 -3.58 6.12 -6.81
CA GLU A 407 -4.04 6.79 -8.04
C GLU A 407 -4.44 5.77 -9.11
N SER A 408 -3.63 4.73 -9.35
CA SER A 408 -3.95 3.63 -10.27
C SER A 408 -5.27 2.93 -9.92
N VAL A 409 -5.50 2.69 -8.62
CA VAL A 409 -6.76 2.19 -8.07
C VAL A 409 -7.94 3.13 -8.35
N VAL A 410 -7.75 4.44 -8.26
CA VAL A 410 -8.81 5.44 -8.55
C VAL A 410 -9.07 5.57 -10.06
N ILE A 411 -8.02 5.59 -10.87
CA ILE A 411 -8.05 5.64 -12.34
C ILE A 411 -8.84 4.46 -12.89
N CYS A 412 -8.52 3.22 -12.49
CA CYS A 412 -9.16 2.01 -13.02
C CYS A 412 -10.68 1.94 -12.79
N HIS A 413 -11.21 2.72 -11.83
CA HIS A 413 -12.64 2.76 -11.49
C HIS A 413 -13.30 4.10 -11.88
N GLY A 414 -12.61 4.90 -12.70
CA GLY A 414 -13.14 6.13 -13.28
C GLY A 414 -13.27 7.30 -12.30
N GLY A 415 -12.59 7.24 -11.15
CA GLY A 415 -12.56 8.30 -10.15
C GLY A 415 -11.64 9.47 -10.54
N ARG A 416 -11.34 10.36 -9.59
CA ARG A 416 -10.73 11.68 -9.88
C ARG A 416 -9.54 11.98 -8.98
N ILE A 417 -8.55 12.71 -9.49
CA ILE A 417 -7.34 13.11 -8.78
C ILE A 417 -7.31 14.64 -8.72
N GLY A 418 -7.40 15.21 -7.52
CA GLY A 418 -7.20 16.64 -7.29
C GLY A 418 -5.81 16.91 -6.72
N PHE A 419 -5.02 17.74 -7.40
CA PHE A 419 -3.68 18.13 -6.97
C PHE A 419 -3.72 19.28 -5.96
N PHE A 420 -2.91 19.18 -4.92
CA PHE A 420 -2.65 20.30 -3.99
C PHE A 420 -1.95 21.48 -4.69
N GLN A 421 -1.98 22.66 -4.07
CA GLN A 421 -1.36 23.89 -4.58
C GLN A 421 0.19 23.92 -4.54
N GLY A 422 0.87 22.79 -4.38
CA GLY A 422 2.33 22.71 -4.26
C GLY A 422 2.92 23.13 -2.90
N ASP A 423 2.12 23.68 -1.98
CA ASP A 423 2.54 24.02 -0.62
C ASP A 423 1.79 23.18 0.43
N ILE A 424 2.54 22.34 1.16
CA ILE A 424 2.02 21.48 2.23
C ILE A 424 1.36 22.25 3.38
N ARG A 425 1.66 23.54 3.55
CA ARG A 425 1.00 24.43 4.53
C ARG A 425 -0.43 24.77 4.12
N LEU A 426 -0.73 24.74 2.82
CA LEU A 426 -2.04 25.05 2.24
C LEU A 426 -2.91 23.80 2.01
N LEU A 427 -2.35 22.59 2.15
CA LEU A 427 -3.10 21.33 2.07
C LEU A 427 -4.41 21.31 2.90
N PRO A 428 -4.48 21.86 4.14
CA PRO A 428 -5.74 21.93 4.90
C PRO A 428 -6.80 22.90 4.32
N ASP A 429 -6.49 23.65 3.27
CA ASP A 429 -7.48 24.38 2.47
C ASP A 429 -7.86 23.62 1.21
N ASP A 430 -6.88 23.05 0.50
CA ASP A 430 -7.10 22.16 -0.64
C ASP A 430 -8.02 20.99 -0.28
N MET A 431 -7.85 20.38 0.90
CA MET A 431 -8.72 19.33 1.45
C MET A 431 -10.18 19.79 1.62
N LYS A 432 -10.41 21.05 2.04
CA LYS A 432 -11.77 21.60 2.19
C LYS A 432 -12.43 21.89 0.85
N ALA A 433 -11.64 22.38 -0.12
CA ALA A 433 -12.12 22.71 -1.45
C ALA A 433 -12.40 21.47 -2.30
N LEU A 434 -11.48 20.50 -2.30
CA LEU A 434 -11.58 19.25 -3.04
C LEU A 434 -12.61 18.29 -2.45
N ARG A 435 -12.71 18.28 -1.11
CA ARG A 435 -13.52 17.33 -0.33
C ARG A 435 -13.25 15.88 -0.75
N PRO A 436 -12.01 15.37 -0.61
CA PRO A 436 -11.66 14.04 -1.09
C PRO A 436 -12.40 12.93 -0.33
N THR A 437 -12.47 11.76 -0.95
CA THR A 437 -12.97 10.51 -0.35
C THR A 437 -11.83 9.55 0.02
N ILE A 438 -10.68 9.68 -0.65
CA ILE A 438 -9.49 8.84 -0.45
C ILE A 438 -8.30 9.75 -0.10
N PHE A 439 -7.55 9.40 0.93
CA PHE A 439 -6.40 10.17 1.43
C PHE A 439 -5.20 9.25 1.67
N PRO A 440 -4.26 9.14 0.72
CA PRO A 440 -2.95 8.54 0.97
C PRO A 440 -2.14 9.49 1.86
N VAL A 441 -1.49 9.00 2.91
CA VAL A 441 -0.83 9.90 3.89
C VAL A 441 0.27 9.21 4.69
N VAL A 442 1.38 9.91 4.95
CA VAL A 442 2.47 9.42 5.80
C VAL A 442 2.20 9.68 7.31
N PRO A 443 2.68 8.82 8.23
CA PRO A 443 2.40 8.95 9.66
C PRO A 443 2.75 10.30 10.28
N ARG A 444 3.78 11.00 9.78
CA ARG A 444 4.16 12.35 10.25
C ARG A 444 3.00 13.35 10.16
N LEU A 445 2.19 13.30 9.10
CA LEU A 445 1.04 14.20 8.94
C LEU A 445 -0.13 13.75 9.84
N LEU A 446 -0.33 12.45 10.02
CA LEU A 446 -1.33 11.90 10.94
C LEU A 446 -1.04 12.26 12.40
N ASN A 447 0.23 12.24 12.82
CA ASN A 447 0.66 12.70 14.14
C ASN A 447 0.36 14.20 14.29
N ARG A 448 0.85 15.06 13.38
CA ARG A 448 0.57 16.52 13.41
C ARG A 448 -0.93 16.83 13.45
N MET A 449 -1.77 16.05 12.75
CA MET A 449 -3.23 16.15 12.83
C MET A 449 -3.77 15.79 14.22
N TYR A 450 -3.33 14.65 14.80
CA TYR A 450 -3.68 14.23 16.15
C TYR A 450 -3.30 15.31 17.20
N ASP A 451 -2.06 15.81 17.16
CA ASP A 451 -1.57 16.80 18.13
C ASP A 451 -2.32 18.12 18.01
N LYS A 452 -2.60 18.57 16.78
CA LYS A 452 -3.44 19.75 16.50
C LYS A 452 -4.90 19.59 16.93
N ILE A 453 -5.41 18.38 17.04
CA ILE A 453 -6.75 18.10 17.59
C ILE A 453 -6.72 18.14 19.13
N PHE A 454 -5.68 17.57 19.76
CA PHE A 454 -5.56 17.57 21.21
C PHE A 454 -5.20 18.94 21.79
N SER A 455 -4.43 19.78 21.07
CA SER A 455 -4.11 21.15 21.52
C SER A 455 -5.33 22.08 21.56
N GLN A 456 -6.35 21.84 20.72
CA GLN A 456 -7.65 22.53 20.75
C GLN A 456 -8.54 22.16 21.96
N ALA A 457 -8.12 21.18 22.77
CA ALA A 457 -8.76 20.82 24.02
C ALA A 457 -8.15 21.57 25.22
N ASN A 458 -8.00 22.91 25.10
CA ASN A 458 -7.22 23.79 25.99
C ASN A 458 -7.65 23.83 27.47
N ASN A 459 -8.64 23.05 27.91
CA ASN A 459 -9.01 22.95 29.33
C ASN A 459 -9.44 21.52 29.71
N SER A 460 -9.37 21.21 31.00
CA SER A 460 -9.58 19.86 31.53
C SER A 460 -10.94 19.26 31.18
N VAL A 461 -11.99 20.08 31.10
CA VAL A 461 -13.36 19.63 30.74
C VAL A 461 -13.43 19.26 29.26
N LYS A 462 -12.90 20.09 28.35
CA LYS A 462 -12.80 19.77 26.92
C LYS A 462 -11.96 18.52 26.68
N ARG A 463 -10.81 18.38 27.37
CA ARG A 463 -9.91 17.23 27.24
C ARG A 463 -10.52 15.94 27.79
N TRP A 464 -11.26 16.02 28.90
CA TRP A 464 -12.07 14.90 29.41
C TRP A 464 -13.18 14.50 28.43
N LEU A 465 -13.93 15.47 27.89
CA LEU A 465 -15.01 15.22 26.94
C LEU A 465 -14.50 14.61 25.62
N LEU A 466 -13.38 15.10 25.10
CA LEU A 466 -12.68 14.51 23.95
C LEU A 466 -12.27 13.06 24.23
N ASN A 467 -11.61 12.80 25.38
CA ASN A 467 -11.22 11.45 25.77
C ASN A 467 -12.43 10.52 25.91
N PHE A 468 -13.56 11.01 26.45
CA PHE A 468 -14.80 10.23 26.58
C PHE A 468 -15.43 9.95 25.21
N ALA A 469 -15.52 10.95 24.33
CA ALA A 469 -16.03 10.82 22.96
C ALA A 469 -15.19 9.85 22.13
N ALA A 470 -13.86 9.98 22.18
CA ALA A 470 -12.92 9.10 21.51
C ALA A 470 -13.00 7.66 22.05
N LYS A 471 -13.13 7.47 23.37
CA LYS A 471 -13.34 6.13 23.97
C LYS A 471 -14.69 5.53 23.57
N ARG A 472 -15.75 6.34 23.45
CA ARG A 472 -17.07 5.88 23.00
C ARG A 472 -17.07 5.45 21.53
N LYS A 473 -16.51 6.25 20.62
CA LYS A 473 -16.37 5.88 19.20
C LYS A 473 -15.36 4.75 18.99
N GLY A 474 -14.26 4.69 19.76
CA GLY A 474 -13.34 3.56 19.77
C GLY A 474 -14.02 2.23 20.15
N ALA A 475 -15.02 2.28 21.05
CA ALA A 475 -15.88 1.14 21.38
C ALA A 475 -17.00 0.86 20.35
N GLU A 476 -17.20 1.71 19.33
CA GLU A 476 -17.96 1.39 18.12
C GLU A 476 -17.03 0.73 17.08
N VAL A 477 -15.86 1.32 16.85
CA VAL A 477 -14.78 0.80 15.98
C VAL A 477 -14.39 -0.63 16.35
N SER A 478 -14.22 -0.95 17.64
CA SER A 478 -13.88 -2.31 18.10
C SER A 478 -15.00 -3.36 17.94
N ARG A 479 -16.22 -2.93 17.55
CA ARG A 479 -17.35 -3.78 17.14
C ARG A 479 -17.62 -3.65 15.64
N GLY A 480 -16.61 -3.26 14.86
CA GLY A 480 -16.68 -3.08 13.40
C GLY A 480 -17.57 -1.93 12.94
N VAL A 481 -18.06 -1.07 13.84
CA VAL A 481 -18.94 0.06 13.49
C VAL A 481 -18.09 1.30 13.21
N ILE A 482 -17.96 1.63 11.93
CA ILE A 482 -17.26 2.83 11.44
C ILE A 482 -18.32 3.82 10.93
N ARG A 483 -18.36 5.03 11.50
CA ARG A 483 -19.39 6.05 11.22
C ARG A 483 -18.91 7.47 11.54
N SER A 484 -19.47 8.47 10.87
CA SER A 484 -19.18 9.91 11.05
C SER A 484 -20.42 10.76 11.43
N ASP A 485 -21.56 10.13 11.71
CA ASP A 485 -22.85 10.79 11.95
C ASP A 485 -23.33 10.74 13.42
N SER A 486 -22.50 10.22 14.34
CA SER A 486 -22.88 10.00 15.74
C SER A 486 -23.07 11.32 16.51
N ILE A 487 -23.62 11.23 17.74
CA ILE A 487 -23.76 12.40 18.61
C ILE A 487 -22.39 13.05 18.94
N TRP A 488 -21.32 12.24 19.01
CA TRP A 488 -19.95 12.72 19.25
C TRP A 488 -19.35 13.43 18.04
N ASP A 489 -19.78 13.06 16.84
CA ASP A 489 -19.41 13.76 15.62
C ASP A 489 -20.07 15.15 15.59
N LYS A 490 -21.39 15.20 15.79
CA LYS A 490 -22.15 16.46 15.82
C LYS A 490 -21.67 17.43 16.92
N ILE A 491 -21.23 16.92 18.06
CA ILE A 491 -20.72 17.74 19.18
C ILE A 491 -19.24 18.15 19.00
N PHE A 492 -18.39 17.24 18.49
CA PHE A 492 -16.94 17.44 18.50
C PHE A 492 -16.28 17.18 17.14
N PHE A 493 -16.38 15.96 16.60
CA PHE A 493 -15.53 15.54 15.47
C PHE A 493 -15.91 16.14 14.12
N HIS A 494 -17.12 16.68 13.94
CA HIS A 494 -17.57 17.33 12.70
C HIS A 494 -16.64 18.44 12.24
N LYS A 495 -16.06 19.24 13.16
CA LYS A 495 -15.08 20.29 12.81
C LYS A 495 -13.80 19.71 12.19
N ILE A 496 -13.37 18.54 12.67
CA ILE A 496 -12.16 17.85 12.24
C ILE A 496 -12.43 17.18 10.88
N GLN A 497 -13.55 16.47 10.75
CA GLN A 497 -14.02 15.88 9.50
C GLN A 497 -14.17 16.94 8.41
N ALA A 498 -14.80 18.09 8.71
CA ALA A 498 -14.92 19.22 7.79
C ALA A 498 -13.58 19.87 7.43
N SER A 499 -12.59 19.87 8.33
CA SER A 499 -11.23 20.35 8.00
C SER A 499 -10.50 19.45 6.98
N LEU A 500 -10.99 18.22 6.80
CA LEU A 500 -10.59 17.28 5.73
C LEU A 500 -11.67 17.18 4.62
N GLY A 501 -12.54 18.20 4.51
CA GLY A 501 -13.61 18.29 3.50
C GLY A 501 -14.84 17.39 3.71
N GLY A 502 -14.84 16.53 4.74
CA GLY A 502 -16.02 15.83 5.24
C GLY A 502 -16.59 14.72 4.34
N ARG A 503 -15.83 14.21 3.36
CA ARG A 503 -16.23 13.07 2.51
C ARG A 503 -15.33 11.82 2.61
N LEU A 504 -14.30 11.84 3.45
CA LEU A 504 -13.34 10.73 3.57
C LEU A 504 -14.05 9.40 3.88
N ARG A 505 -13.85 8.43 2.99
CA ARG A 505 -14.24 7.02 3.11
C ARG A 505 -13.03 6.17 3.53
N MET A 506 -11.85 6.48 3.00
CA MET A 506 -10.61 5.74 3.22
C MET A 506 -9.41 6.65 3.47
N ILE A 507 -8.56 6.23 4.41
CA ILE A 507 -7.20 6.73 4.64
C ILE A 507 -6.26 5.53 4.56
N ILE A 508 -5.15 5.67 3.83
CA ILE A 508 -4.10 4.67 3.73
C ILE A 508 -2.80 5.29 4.25
N THR A 509 -2.10 4.61 5.15
CA THR A 509 -0.80 5.06 5.67
C THR A 509 0.24 3.94 5.63
N GLY A 510 1.50 4.34 5.47
CA GLY A 510 2.64 3.45 5.24
C GLY A 510 3.92 4.26 5.07
N ALA A 511 4.95 3.64 4.48
CA ALA A 511 6.33 4.15 4.32
C ALA A 511 7.12 4.47 5.62
N ALA A 512 6.44 4.56 6.76
CA ALA A 512 7.03 4.63 8.10
C ALA A 512 6.06 3.99 9.13
N PRO A 513 6.51 3.63 10.34
CA PRO A 513 5.63 3.13 11.40
C PRO A 513 4.62 4.19 11.89
N ALA A 514 3.38 3.79 12.17
CA ALA A 514 2.40 4.66 12.82
C ALA A 514 2.22 4.36 14.32
N SER A 515 1.88 5.38 15.12
CA SER A 515 1.59 5.17 16.54
C SER A 515 0.22 4.49 16.73
N PRO A 516 0.11 3.38 17.49
CA PRO A 516 -1.17 2.71 17.76
C PRO A 516 -2.25 3.61 18.35
N SER A 517 -1.86 4.60 19.18
CA SER A 517 -2.80 5.57 19.77
C SER A 517 -3.34 6.56 18.74
N VAL A 518 -2.53 6.93 17.74
CA VAL A 518 -2.89 7.87 16.67
C VAL A 518 -3.84 7.18 15.70
N LEU A 519 -3.53 5.97 15.23
CA LEU A 519 -4.44 5.20 14.37
C LEU A 519 -5.78 4.91 15.06
N GLY A 520 -5.76 4.42 16.30
CA GLY A 520 -6.98 4.13 17.05
C GLY A 520 -7.84 5.39 17.28
N PHE A 521 -7.21 6.53 17.56
CA PHE A 521 -7.91 7.81 17.67
C PHE A 521 -8.48 8.28 16.33
N LEU A 522 -7.73 8.21 15.22
CA LEU A 522 -8.18 8.71 13.92
C LEU A 522 -9.32 7.87 13.34
N ARG A 523 -9.29 6.54 13.49
CA ARG A 523 -10.43 5.64 13.17
C ARG A 523 -11.70 6.08 13.90
N ALA A 524 -11.57 6.38 15.20
CA ALA A 524 -12.69 6.85 16.01
C ALA A 524 -13.15 8.27 15.64
N ALA A 525 -12.22 9.22 15.48
CA ALA A 525 -12.51 10.64 15.25
C ALA A 525 -13.04 10.92 13.84
N LEU A 526 -12.41 10.37 12.80
CA LEU A 526 -12.76 10.68 11.42
C LEU A 526 -13.96 9.86 10.92
N GLY A 527 -14.21 8.69 11.50
CA GLY A 527 -15.37 7.87 11.14
C GLY A 527 -15.27 7.20 9.77
N CYS A 528 -14.05 7.04 9.27
CA CYS A 528 -13.69 6.42 7.99
C CYS A 528 -12.76 5.23 8.21
N GLN A 529 -12.47 4.46 7.15
CA GLN A 529 -11.45 3.41 7.22
C GLN A 529 -10.05 4.03 7.33
N VAL A 530 -9.20 3.49 8.20
CA VAL A 530 -7.78 3.90 8.30
C VAL A 530 -6.91 2.65 8.32
N TYR A 531 -6.22 2.40 7.22
CA TYR A 531 -5.40 1.21 7.00
C TYR A 531 -3.91 1.54 7.15
N GLU A 532 -3.19 0.69 7.88
CA GLU A 532 -1.72 0.67 7.89
C GLU A 532 -1.25 -0.41 6.90
N ALA A 533 -0.26 -0.09 6.08
CA ALA A 533 0.30 -0.95 5.04
C ALA A 533 1.83 -0.87 5.06
N TYR A 534 2.49 -1.96 4.66
CA TYR A 534 3.94 -2.04 4.58
C TYR A 534 4.38 -2.64 3.25
N GLY A 535 5.52 -2.16 2.76
CA GLY A 535 6.17 -2.54 1.52
C GLY A 535 7.24 -1.50 1.18
N GLN A 536 7.89 -1.70 0.04
CA GLN A 536 8.95 -0.86 -0.49
C GLN A 536 8.84 -0.82 -2.02
N THR A 537 9.59 0.08 -2.66
CA THR A 537 9.57 0.24 -4.13
C THR A 537 9.93 -1.07 -4.84
N GLU A 538 10.85 -1.86 -4.28
CA GLU A 538 11.30 -3.16 -4.78
C GLU A 538 10.20 -4.26 -4.72
N CYS A 539 9.10 -4.05 -3.99
CA CYS A 539 7.87 -4.85 -4.09
C CYS A 539 6.68 -4.03 -4.63
N THR A 540 6.96 -3.13 -5.58
CA THR A 540 6.05 -2.09 -6.10
C THR A 540 5.73 -1.02 -5.07
N ALA A 541 4.83 -1.25 -4.11
CA ALA A 541 4.61 -0.37 -2.98
C ALA A 541 4.09 -1.09 -1.73
N GLY A 542 3.23 -2.10 -1.89
CA GLY A 542 2.62 -2.89 -0.84
C GLY A 542 3.04 -4.34 -0.86
N CYS A 543 3.30 -4.91 0.32
CA CYS A 543 3.35 -6.36 0.51
C CYS A 543 2.40 -6.85 1.61
N THR A 544 2.11 -6.04 2.65
CA THR A 544 1.05 -6.30 3.64
C THR A 544 0.07 -5.14 3.77
N PHE A 545 -1.17 -5.46 4.15
CA PHE A 545 -2.23 -4.48 4.35
C PHE A 545 -3.15 -4.83 5.52
N THR A 546 -3.59 -3.83 6.28
CA THR A 546 -4.54 -4.00 7.40
C THR A 546 -5.90 -4.47 6.91
N THR A 547 -6.31 -5.69 7.27
CA THR A 547 -7.59 -6.29 6.87
C THR A 547 -8.79 -5.43 7.32
N PRO A 548 -9.76 -5.13 6.44
CA PRO A 548 -10.99 -4.42 6.80
C PRO A 548 -11.75 -5.05 7.96
N GLY A 549 -12.08 -4.22 8.96
CA GLY A 549 -12.68 -4.63 10.22
C GLY A 549 -11.66 -4.95 11.33
N ASP A 550 -10.37 -5.10 11.02
CA ASP A 550 -9.34 -5.11 12.05
C ASP A 550 -9.18 -3.69 12.62
N TRP A 551 -9.53 -3.55 13.90
CA TRP A 551 -9.40 -2.30 14.65
C TRP A 551 -8.10 -2.21 15.44
N THR A 552 -7.34 -3.31 15.52
CA THR A 552 -6.10 -3.38 16.28
C THR A 552 -4.94 -2.68 15.54
N SER A 553 -3.81 -2.51 16.23
CA SER A 553 -2.76 -1.58 15.82
C SER A 553 -1.39 -2.03 16.33
N GLY A 554 -0.32 -1.55 15.69
CA GLY A 554 1.04 -2.01 15.97
C GLY A 554 1.41 -3.29 15.21
N HIS A 555 0.76 -3.51 14.08
CA HIS A 555 1.04 -4.50 13.05
C HIS A 555 0.76 -3.87 11.68
N VAL A 556 1.42 -4.33 10.63
CA VAL A 556 1.28 -3.80 9.26
C VAL A 556 0.30 -4.61 8.40
N GLY A 557 -0.41 -5.56 9.02
CA GLY A 557 -1.50 -6.33 8.41
C GLY A 557 -1.07 -7.71 7.92
N ALA A 558 -1.88 -8.33 7.07
CA ALA A 558 -1.59 -9.64 6.48
C ALA A 558 -0.97 -9.49 5.07
N PRO A 559 -0.28 -10.52 4.52
CA PRO A 559 0.19 -10.51 3.13
C PRO A 559 -0.94 -10.17 2.15
N LEU A 560 -0.61 -9.43 1.10
CA LEU A 560 -1.54 -9.20 -0.02
C LEU A 560 -1.75 -10.49 -0.82
N PRO A 561 -2.95 -10.70 -1.41
CA PRO A 561 -3.25 -11.86 -2.28
C PRO A 561 -2.34 -12.04 -3.51
N CYS A 562 -1.52 -11.03 -3.84
CA CYS A 562 -0.53 -11.05 -4.92
C CYS A 562 0.85 -11.57 -4.49
N ASN A 563 1.11 -11.86 -3.21
CA ASN A 563 2.42 -12.29 -2.74
C ASN A 563 2.40 -13.34 -1.61
N LEU A 564 3.60 -13.86 -1.35
CA LEU A 564 4.00 -14.69 -0.23
C LEU A 564 5.03 -13.94 0.61
N ILE A 565 5.05 -14.20 1.91
CA ILE A 565 6.05 -13.65 2.82
C ILE A 565 6.60 -14.77 3.72
N LYS A 566 7.92 -14.97 3.70
CA LYS A 566 8.65 -15.79 4.69
C LYS A 566 9.46 -14.87 5.63
N LEU A 567 9.89 -15.41 6.77
CA LEU A 567 10.92 -14.79 7.60
C LEU A 567 12.18 -15.63 7.51
N VAL A 568 13.34 -15.00 7.40
CA VAL A 568 14.66 -15.67 7.33
C VAL A 568 15.49 -15.31 8.55
N ASP A 569 16.27 -16.26 9.05
CA ASP A 569 17.16 -16.08 10.20
C ASP A 569 18.15 -14.92 9.99
N VAL A 570 18.35 -14.14 11.06
CA VAL A 570 19.38 -13.09 11.15
C VAL A 570 20.18 -13.37 12.42
N ALA A 571 20.94 -14.46 12.36
CA ALA A 571 21.62 -15.06 13.51
C ALA A 571 22.59 -14.08 14.19
N GLU A 572 23.24 -13.20 13.43
CA GLU A 572 24.14 -12.14 13.90
C GLU A 572 23.44 -11.06 14.76
N LYS A 573 22.09 -11.06 14.77
CA LYS A 573 21.20 -10.20 15.57
C LYS A 573 20.19 -11.00 16.42
N ASN A 574 20.36 -12.32 16.53
CA ASN A 574 19.53 -13.23 17.34
C ASN A 574 18.04 -13.35 16.95
N TYR A 575 17.66 -12.96 15.73
CA TYR A 575 16.33 -13.24 15.16
C TYR A 575 16.32 -14.58 14.44
N PHE A 576 15.30 -15.40 14.69
CA PHE A 576 15.18 -16.76 14.17
C PHE A 576 13.74 -17.04 13.73
N ALA A 577 13.54 -17.51 12.51
CA ALA A 577 12.23 -17.78 11.91
C ALA A 577 11.42 -18.79 12.73
N ALA A 578 12.09 -19.75 13.39
CA ALA A 578 11.49 -20.69 14.34
C ALA A 578 10.85 -20.04 15.58
N LYS A 579 11.18 -18.77 15.89
CA LYS A 579 10.52 -17.93 16.93
C LYS A 579 9.44 -17.00 16.34
N GLY A 580 9.22 -17.07 15.03
CA GLY A 580 8.37 -16.15 14.28
C GLY A 580 8.98 -14.76 14.08
N GLU A 581 10.31 -14.61 14.10
CA GLU A 581 11.04 -13.33 13.98
C GLU A 581 12.20 -13.46 12.97
N GLY A 582 12.38 -12.52 12.05
CA GLY A 582 13.47 -12.60 11.06
C GLY A 582 13.44 -11.50 10.01
N GLU A 583 14.36 -11.54 9.05
CA GLU A 583 14.30 -10.68 7.86
C GLU A 583 13.06 -11.01 7.04
N VAL A 584 12.28 -9.99 6.70
CA VAL A 584 11.10 -10.15 5.85
C VAL A 584 11.55 -10.42 4.42
N CYS A 585 11.09 -11.53 3.84
CA CYS A 585 11.38 -11.90 2.46
C CYS A 585 10.05 -12.06 1.69
N VAL A 586 9.90 -11.38 0.56
CA VAL A 586 8.65 -11.28 -0.22
C VAL A 586 8.83 -11.96 -1.59
N LYS A 587 7.86 -12.76 -2.05
CA LYS A 587 7.86 -13.39 -3.38
C LYS A 587 6.48 -13.32 -4.02
N GLY A 588 6.39 -12.82 -5.25
CA GLY A 588 5.14 -12.72 -6.01
C GLY A 588 5.25 -11.80 -7.22
N PRO A 589 4.23 -11.77 -8.10
CA PRO A 589 4.18 -10.90 -9.28
C PRO A 589 4.32 -9.40 -9.00
N ASN A 590 4.20 -8.90 -7.76
CA ASN A 590 4.48 -7.49 -7.42
C ASN A 590 5.98 -7.17 -7.18
N VAL A 591 6.86 -8.16 -7.18
CA VAL A 591 8.31 -7.99 -6.95
C VAL A 591 9.01 -7.48 -8.22
N PHE A 592 9.91 -6.51 -8.05
CA PHE A 592 10.68 -5.86 -9.13
C PHE A 592 11.51 -6.82 -10.00
N LYS A 593 11.86 -6.35 -11.21
CA LYS A 593 12.73 -7.05 -12.17
C LYS A 593 14.23 -6.97 -11.80
N GLY A 594 14.58 -6.15 -10.81
CA GLY A 594 15.96 -5.86 -10.40
C GLY A 594 16.28 -4.37 -10.43
N TYR A 595 17.54 -4.02 -10.19
CA TYR A 595 18.03 -2.63 -10.32
C TYR A 595 18.65 -2.37 -11.70
N LEU A 596 18.31 -1.22 -12.27
CA LEU A 596 18.80 -0.76 -13.56
C LEU A 596 20.34 -0.69 -13.57
N LYS A 597 20.96 -1.51 -14.43
CA LYS A 597 22.42 -1.60 -14.64
C LYS A 597 23.24 -1.97 -13.39
N ASP A 598 22.60 -2.49 -12.33
CA ASP A 598 23.27 -2.95 -11.10
C ASP A 598 22.91 -4.43 -10.81
N PRO A 599 23.48 -5.38 -11.56
CA PRO A 599 23.21 -6.81 -11.37
C PRO A 599 23.77 -7.34 -10.05
N VAL A 600 24.79 -6.68 -9.48
CA VAL A 600 25.41 -7.09 -8.21
C VAL A 600 24.44 -6.85 -7.07
N ARG A 601 23.96 -5.61 -6.87
CA ARG A 601 22.97 -5.34 -5.83
C ARG A 601 21.63 -6.01 -6.09
N THR A 602 21.32 -6.32 -7.37
CA THR A 602 20.15 -7.13 -7.71
C THR A 602 20.27 -8.52 -7.09
N ALA A 603 21.38 -9.23 -7.30
CA ALA A 603 21.63 -10.53 -6.68
C ALA A 603 21.82 -10.48 -5.15
N GLU A 604 22.22 -9.34 -4.57
CA GLU A 604 22.24 -9.13 -3.11
C GLU A 604 20.82 -8.95 -2.51
N THR A 605 19.82 -8.58 -3.32
CA THR A 605 18.48 -8.19 -2.84
C THR A 605 17.37 -9.15 -3.29
N LEU A 606 17.55 -9.84 -4.42
CA LEU A 606 16.64 -10.82 -5.00
C LEU A 606 17.38 -12.16 -5.13
N ASP A 607 16.96 -13.16 -4.36
CA ASP A 607 17.61 -14.48 -4.38
C ASP A 607 17.30 -15.29 -5.67
N ALA A 608 18.01 -16.40 -5.87
CA ALA A 608 17.84 -17.25 -7.06
C ALA A 608 16.45 -17.91 -7.14
N ASP A 609 15.71 -17.98 -6.03
CA ASP A 609 14.34 -18.46 -5.96
C ASP A 609 13.31 -17.32 -6.18
N GLY A 610 13.75 -16.07 -6.34
CA GLY A 610 12.88 -14.91 -6.53
C GLY A 610 12.27 -14.36 -5.24
N TRP A 611 12.91 -14.55 -4.08
CA TRP A 611 12.58 -13.82 -2.85
C TRP A 611 13.34 -12.50 -2.77
N LEU A 612 12.58 -11.42 -2.62
CA LEU A 612 13.07 -10.10 -2.27
C LEU A 612 13.40 -10.04 -0.78
N HIS A 613 14.68 -9.94 -0.43
CA HIS A 613 15.13 -9.63 0.92
C HIS A 613 14.91 -8.13 1.21
N THR A 614 14.02 -7.78 2.13
CA THR A 614 13.70 -6.35 2.36
C THR A 614 14.73 -5.61 3.20
N GLY A 615 15.52 -6.33 4.02
CA GLY A 615 16.38 -5.71 5.03
C GLY A 615 15.62 -5.14 6.24
N ASP A 616 14.30 -5.30 6.31
CA ASP A 616 13.49 -5.02 7.50
C ASP A 616 13.30 -6.32 8.31
N ILE A 617 13.25 -6.20 9.64
CA ILE A 617 12.99 -7.32 10.55
C ILE A 617 11.50 -7.35 10.92
N GLY A 618 10.85 -8.47 10.62
CA GLY A 618 9.46 -8.72 10.90
C GLY A 618 9.24 -9.74 12.02
N LYS A 619 8.04 -9.69 12.61
CA LYS A 619 7.51 -10.67 13.55
C LYS A 619 6.11 -11.10 13.16
N TRP A 620 5.85 -12.41 13.10
CA TRP A 620 4.49 -12.93 12.98
C TRP A 620 3.74 -12.82 14.31
N LEU A 621 2.49 -12.34 14.24
CA LEU A 621 1.56 -12.33 15.37
C LEU A 621 0.61 -13.55 15.29
N PRO A 622 0.04 -14.02 16.42
CA PRO A 622 -0.78 -15.25 16.45
C PRO A 622 -2.04 -15.22 15.57
N ASN A 623 -2.50 -14.03 15.17
CA ASN A 623 -3.61 -13.85 14.24
C ASN A 623 -3.20 -13.90 12.75
N GLY A 624 -1.91 -14.11 12.44
CA GLY A 624 -1.38 -14.12 11.08
C GLY A 624 -1.10 -12.73 10.49
N THR A 625 -1.10 -11.65 11.27
CA THR A 625 -0.56 -10.36 10.79
C THR A 625 0.94 -10.25 11.04
N LEU A 626 1.63 -9.51 10.18
CA LEU A 626 3.04 -9.16 10.30
C LEU A 626 3.17 -7.88 11.13
N LYS A 627 4.19 -7.81 11.98
CA LYS A 627 4.65 -6.58 12.63
C LYS A 627 6.10 -6.33 12.22
N ILE A 628 6.40 -5.17 11.65
CA ILE A 628 7.80 -4.72 11.54
C ILE A 628 8.27 -4.33 12.94
N ILE A 629 9.43 -4.87 13.34
CA ILE A 629 10.02 -4.64 14.66
C ILE A 629 11.37 -3.92 14.59
N ASP A 630 12.10 -4.03 13.48
CA ASP A 630 13.44 -3.47 13.38
C ASP A 630 14.00 -3.40 11.95
N ARG A 631 15.27 -2.99 11.78
CA ARG A 631 15.98 -2.91 10.48
C ARG A 631 17.37 -3.54 10.47
N LYS A 632 17.59 -4.50 9.57
CA LYS A 632 18.84 -5.28 9.42
C LYS A 632 20.09 -4.41 9.23
N LYS A 633 19.96 -3.23 8.61
CA LYS A 633 21.07 -2.26 8.43
C LYS A 633 21.09 -1.07 9.42
N HIS A 634 20.03 -0.82 10.21
CA HIS A 634 19.95 0.33 11.13
C HIS A 634 20.12 -0.03 12.63
N ILE A 635 20.05 -1.31 12.99
CA ILE A 635 20.42 -1.75 14.35
C ILE A 635 21.93 -1.67 14.53
N PHE A 636 22.38 -0.87 15.49
CA PHE A 636 23.74 -0.93 16.05
C PHE A 636 23.75 -1.68 17.40
N LYS A 637 24.94 -2.14 17.77
CA LYS A 637 25.23 -2.80 19.06
C LYS A 637 25.94 -1.79 19.96
N LEU A 638 25.69 -1.79 21.26
CA LEU A 638 26.44 -0.99 22.25
C LEU A 638 27.56 -1.79 22.90
N ALA A 639 28.47 -1.12 23.61
CA ALA A 639 29.64 -1.73 24.26
C ALA A 639 29.29 -2.88 25.23
N GLN A 640 28.14 -2.84 25.91
CA GLN A 640 27.64 -3.94 26.77
C GLN A 640 27.13 -5.16 25.99
N GLY A 641 27.12 -5.12 24.66
CA GLY A 641 26.66 -6.21 23.80
C GLY A 641 25.16 -6.16 23.42
N GLU A 642 24.40 -5.25 24.01
CA GLU A 642 22.97 -5.04 23.68
C GLU A 642 22.80 -4.44 22.28
N TYR A 643 21.77 -4.90 21.56
CA TYR A 643 21.39 -4.40 20.24
C TYR A 643 20.25 -3.38 20.37
N ILE A 644 20.31 -2.30 19.60
CA ILE A 644 19.42 -1.14 19.73
C ILE A 644 18.73 -0.84 18.40
N SER A 645 17.40 -0.72 18.44
CA SER A 645 16.60 -0.17 17.36
C SER A 645 16.41 1.34 17.56
N PRO A 646 16.97 2.22 16.72
CA PRO A 646 16.79 3.66 16.87
C PRO A 646 15.34 4.08 16.63
N GLU A 647 14.73 3.54 15.56
CA GLU A 647 13.36 3.85 15.16
C GLU A 647 12.34 3.50 16.26
N LYS A 648 12.55 2.43 17.03
CA LYS A 648 11.73 2.08 18.21
C LYS A 648 11.72 3.20 19.26
N ILE A 649 12.88 3.79 19.52
CA ILE A 649 13.11 4.80 20.55
C ILE A 649 12.59 6.16 20.06
N GLU A 650 12.88 6.51 18.81
CA GLU A 650 12.36 7.70 18.13
C GLU A 650 10.83 7.74 18.17
N ASN A 651 10.17 6.64 17.79
CA ASN A 651 8.71 6.53 17.76
C ASN A 651 8.01 6.57 19.13
N ILE A 652 8.74 6.54 20.26
CA ILE A 652 8.16 6.76 21.61
C ILE A 652 8.45 8.17 22.13
N TYR A 653 9.63 8.73 21.83
CA TYR A 653 10.06 10.06 22.27
C TYR A 653 9.47 11.20 21.44
N ILE A 654 9.15 10.98 20.15
CA ILE A 654 8.43 11.92 19.28
C ILE A 654 7.02 12.30 19.80
N ARG A 655 6.57 11.66 20.89
CA ARG A 655 5.29 11.92 21.59
C ARG A 655 5.43 12.94 22.73
N SER A 656 6.63 13.49 22.94
CA SER A 656 6.89 14.55 23.90
C SER A 656 6.40 15.88 23.31
N GLU A 657 5.49 16.58 24.01
CA GLU A 657 4.81 17.80 23.53
C GLU A 657 5.72 18.89 22.91
N PRO A 658 6.99 19.12 23.34
CA PRO A 658 7.87 20.10 22.71
C PRO A 658 8.71 19.58 21.52
N VAL A 659 8.62 18.30 21.12
CA VAL A 659 9.54 17.69 20.13
C VAL A 659 8.87 17.52 18.76
N CYS A 660 9.44 18.14 17.71
CA CYS A 660 8.97 18.02 16.32
C CYS A 660 9.74 16.97 15.51
N GLN A 661 11.06 16.84 15.73
CA GLN A 661 11.89 15.78 15.16
C GLN A 661 12.92 15.28 16.17
N LEU A 662 13.35 14.05 15.97
CA LEU A 662 14.38 13.39 16.76
C LEU A 662 15.17 12.44 15.84
N TYR A 663 16.48 12.37 16.05
CA TYR A 663 17.36 11.33 15.52
C TYR A 663 18.13 10.71 16.69
N VAL A 664 18.13 9.38 16.80
CA VAL A 664 18.84 8.62 17.86
C VAL A 664 20.06 7.92 17.29
N HIS A 665 21.19 8.07 17.97
CA HIS A 665 22.46 7.47 17.58
C HIS A 665 23.14 6.77 18.75
N GLY A 666 23.90 5.72 18.45
CA GLY A 666 24.72 4.97 19.39
C GLY A 666 25.93 4.38 18.66
N ASP A 667 27.06 4.37 19.36
CA ASP A 667 28.35 3.92 18.88
C ASP A 667 28.73 2.61 19.59
N SER A 668 29.32 1.64 18.89
CA SER A 668 29.58 0.31 19.43
C SER A 668 30.72 0.23 20.46
N LEU A 669 31.46 1.31 20.65
CA LEU A 669 32.43 1.49 21.74
C LEU A 669 31.82 2.25 22.94
N GLN A 670 30.57 2.73 22.83
CA GLN A 670 29.85 3.46 23.87
C GLN A 670 28.76 2.62 24.52
N SER A 671 28.43 2.94 25.78
CA SER A 671 27.39 2.24 26.55
C SER A 671 26.07 3.00 26.68
N CYS A 672 25.95 4.13 25.99
CA CYS A 672 24.80 5.04 26.04
C CYS A 672 24.44 5.57 24.66
N LEU A 673 23.19 6.01 24.53
CA LEU A 673 22.66 6.64 23.33
C LEU A 673 22.70 8.17 23.47
N VAL A 674 22.88 8.83 22.33
CA VAL A 674 22.69 10.28 22.15
C VAL A 674 21.51 10.52 21.22
N GLY A 675 20.93 11.71 21.27
CA GLY A 675 19.87 12.10 20.34
C GLY A 675 19.93 13.57 19.97
N ILE A 676 19.70 13.87 18.68
CA ILE A 676 19.53 15.23 18.18
C ILE A 676 18.04 15.54 18.18
N ILE A 677 17.63 16.55 18.94
CA ILE A 677 16.23 16.95 19.13
C ILE A 677 15.98 18.27 18.39
N VAL A 678 14.93 18.32 17.57
CA VAL A 678 14.41 19.56 16.98
C VAL A 678 13.12 19.93 17.70
N PRO A 679 13.07 21.02 18.47
CA PRO A 679 11.84 21.47 19.13
C PRO A 679 10.76 21.90 18.14
N ASP A 680 9.50 21.80 18.53
CA ASP A 680 8.37 22.23 17.70
C ASP A 680 8.16 23.75 17.78
N PRO A 681 8.29 24.52 16.68
CA PRO A 681 8.18 25.98 16.72
C PRO A 681 6.75 26.51 16.96
N GLU A 682 5.69 25.71 16.74
CA GLU A 682 4.31 26.08 17.08
C GLU A 682 4.02 25.82 18.58
N VAL A 683 4.61 24.77 19.17
CA VAL A 683 4.23 24.27 20.51
C VAL A 683 5.27 24.56 21.60
N PHE A 684 6.56 24.44 21.32
CA PHE A 684 7.66 24.54 22.31
C PHE A 684 7.64 25.82 23.15
N PRO A 685 7.48 27.05 22.59
CA PRO A 685 7.43 28.27 23.40
C PRO A 685 6.29 28.24 24.44
N SER A 686 5.11 27.74 24.05
CA SER A 686 3.98 27.58 24.97
C SER A 686 4.25 26.53 26.06
N TRP A 687 5.07 25.51 25.76
CA TRP A 687 5.42 24.45 26.70
C TRP A 687 6.52 24.89 27.68
N ALA A 688 7.48 25.68 27.22
CA ALA A 688 8.48 26.35 28.04
C ALA A 688 7.83 27.31 29.06
N GLN A 689 6.88 28.15 28.62
CA GLN A 689 6.18 29.08 29.51
C GLN A 689 5.34 28.37 30.59
N LYS A 690 4.67 27.25 30.27
CA LYS A 690 3.98 26.38 31.25
C LYS A 690 4.92 25.85 32.35
N LYS A 691 6.23 25.86 32.13
CA LYS A 691 7.28 25.43 33.07
C LYS A 691 8.05 26.59 33.72
N GLY A 692 7.68 27.85 33.44
CA GLY A 692 8.33 29.03 34.00
C GLY A 692 9.57 29.52 33.24
N PHE A 693 9.74 29.12 31.98
CA PHE A 693 10.81 29.60 31.11
C PHE A 693 10.26 30.58 30.07
N GLU A 694 10.91 31.74 29.93
CA GLU A 694 10.57 32.77 28.94
C GLU A 694 11.84 33.18 28.17
N GLY A 695 11.68 33.61 26.93
CA GLY A 695 12.75 33.92 25.98
C GLY A 695 12.29 33.77 24.54
N CYS A 696 13.14 34.13 23.58
CA CYS A 696 12.94 33.79 22.16
C CYS A 696 13.19 32.29 21.90
N PHE A 697 12.87 31.80 20.70
CA PHE A 697 13.02 30.37 20.38
C PHE A 697 14.46 29.88 20.59
N ASP A 698 15.46 30.68 20.20
CA ASP A 698 16.87 30.32 20.27
C ASP A 698 17.40 30.34 21.72
N GLU A 699 17.06 31.36 22.50
CA GLU A 699 17.36 31.44 23.94
C GLU A 699 16.78 30.25 24.72
N LEU A 700 15.54 29.85 24.39
CA LEU A 700 14.91 28.65 24.95
C LEU A 700 15.59 27.37 24.48
N CYS A 701 16.10 27.31 23.25
CA CYS A 701 16.88 26.20 22.74
C CYS A 701 18.28 26.09 23.36
N GLU A 702 18.86 27.16 23.90
CA GLU A 702 20.13 27.10 24.64
C GLU A 702 19.98 26.63 26.09
N ASN A 703 18.86 26.98 26.74
CA ASN A 703 18.63 26.83 28.18
C ASN A 703 18.82 25.37 28.69
N LYS A 704 19.79 25.17 29.58
CA LYS A 704 20.20 23.83 30.08
C LYS A 704 19.14 23.12 30.93
N ASP A 705 18.39 23.86 31.75
CA ASP A 705 17.30 23.28 32.56
C ASP A 705 16.07 22.93 31.70
N LEU A 706 15.82 23.69 30.64
CA LEU A 706 14.77 23.39 29.67
C LEU A 706 15.14 22.17 28.80
N LYS A 707 16.39 22.06 28.33
CA LYS A 707 16.93 20.84 27.69
C LYS A 707 16.74 19.60 28.58
N LYS A 708 17.06 19.73 29.88
CA LYS A 708 16.83 18.68 30.87
C LYS A 708 15.34 18.36 31.03
N ALA A 709 14.46 19.37 31.11
CA ALA A 709 13.03 19.16 31.24
C ALA A 709 12.40 18.45 30.02
N ILE A 710 12.93 18.64 28.81
CA ILE A 710 12.55 17.88 27.61
C ILE A 710 12.98 16.42 27.75
N LEU A 711 14.24 16.19 28.14
CA LEU A 711 14.78 14.84 28.33
C LEU A 711 14.05 14.06 29.44
N ASP A 712 13.72 14.70 30.56
CA ASP A 712 12.97 14.07 31.65
C ASP A 712 11.57 13.65 31.18
N ASP A 713 10.93 14.39 30.28
CA ASP A 713 9.64 14.00 29.68
C ASP A 713 9.76 12.87 28.65
N MET A 714 10.81 12.92 27.81
CA MET A 714 11.16 11.81 26.90
C MET A 714 11.42 10.52 27.69
N VAL A 715 12.27 10.56 28.72
CA VAL A 715 12.59 9.40 29.56
C VAL A 715 11.37 8.90 30.34
N ARG A 716 10.46 9.80 30.76
CA ARG A 716 9.14 9.43 31.32
C ARG A 716 8.30 8.65 30.31
N LEU A 717 8.21 9.12 29.06
CA LEU A 717 7.50 8.43 27.97
C LEU A 717 8.15 7.10 27.58
N GLY A 718 9.48 7.04 27.55
CA GLY A 718 10.25 5.83 27.30
C GLY A 718 9.99 4.75 28.35
N LYS A 719 10.12 5.09 29.64
CA LYS A 719 9.78 4.18 30.75
C LYS A 719 8.33 3.72 30.71
N ALA A 720 7.39 4.63 30.46
CA ALA A 720 5.96 4.30 30.32
C ALA A 720 5.65 3.43 29.08
N SER A 721 6.54 3.43 28.08
CA SER A 721 6.45 2.61 26.87
C SER A 721 7.31 1.34 26.93
N GLY A 722 7.94 1.04 28.08
CA GLY A 722 8.74 -0.18 28.29
C GLY A 722 10.18 -0.15 27.76
N LEU A 723 10.76 1.02 27.46
CA LEU A 723 12.18 1.11 27.09
C LEU A 723 13.11 0.76 28.27
N HIS A 724 14.08 -0.12 28.02
CA HIS A 724 15.10 -0.48 29.01
C HIS A 724 16.03 0.70 29.34
N SER A 725 16.83 0.59 30.41
CA SER A 725 17.75 1.65 30.86
C SER A 725 18.86 1.97 29.86
N PHE A 726 19.26 1.00 29.03
CA PHE A 726 20.23 1.17 27.95
C PHE A 726 19.60 1.74 26.66
N GLU A 727 18.28 1.68 26.52
CA GLU A 727 17.53 2.30 25.42
C GLU A 727 17.19 3.77 25.69
N GLN A 728 17.60 4.31 26.85
CA GLN A 728 17.39 5.73 27.15
C GLN A 728 18.54 6.57 26.58
N VAL A 729 18.19 7.58 25.77
CA VAL A 729 19.16 8.63 25.39
C VAL A 729 19.60 9.41 26.63
N ARG A 730 20.85 9.87 26.63
CA ARG A 730 21.41 10.71 27.68
C ARG A 730 21.66 12.12 27.16
N LEU A 731 21.56 13.10 28.05
CA LEU A 731 22.08 14.43 27.77
C LEU A 731 23.61 14.33 27.63
N LYS A 732 24.12 14.68 26.45
CA LYS A 732 25.51 15.10 26.29
C LYS A 732 25.45 16.62 26.21
N THR A 733 26.07 17.30 27.16
CA THR A 733 25.77 18.72 27.45
C THR A 733 26.38 19.71 26.46
N ASP A 734 27.21 19.23 25.54
CA ASP A 734 28.09 20.01 24.67
C ASP A 734 28.18 19.34 23.29
N ILE A 735 28.39 20.15 22.24
CA ILE A 735 28.28 19.83 20.79
C ILE A 735 26.80 19.65 20.36
N LEU A 736 26.26 20.42 19.41
CA LEU A 736 26.83 21.47 18.55
C LEU A 736 26.17 22.82 18.86
#